data_AF-A0A4R4LKJ8-F1
#
_entry.id   AF-A0A4R4LKJ8-F1
#
_cell.length_a   1.000
_cell.length_b   1.000
_cell.length_c   1.000
_cell.angle_alpha   90.00
_cell.angle_beta   90.00
_cell.angle_gamma   90.00
#
_symmetry.space_group_name_H-M   'P 1'
#
loop_
_entity.id
_entity.type
_entity.pdbx_description
1 polymer ?
#
loop_
_entity_poly.entity_id
_entity_poly.type
_entity_poly.pdbx_seq_one_letter_code
_entity_poly.pdbx_strand_id
1 'polypeptide(L)'
;MTIRLERVLMRTALITAARAGDEQAVAAVVAEAMPLVYNLVGKALSGSPDTDDVVQETMLRVVRGISGLKDPERFRAWVISIAYRQIQDRGRSVRAAAALGPLTDDVSDLPDPSGDLADSTLFRLHLASERREAYEASRWLSPEDQRVLTLWWQEVAGTLTRAELSRQLGLNPAHAAVRVQRVKAQLALARTLLRAWRASPRCDGLTVAAKRLAGPSGPRWLSRLGRHVRGCDRCRAHERELIPAEHLLSGANLAPALAALAASTGATGALGGVASPLVDLLQRTGRYLLAKLVPVGGLVTASAATVFVAAVHHTPDTSNGEGYAPPPAATAPSSSRTATPAVAPSAVAPTAGTPAAAAADGFRGVTTATYFVAPDGSDDNPGGLDRPFATVTKAVSVVRPGETVALRGGRYRPTRPVEITTSGTPEQRIIISNYRSERPVIDASGLPGKTSFVTQRASYWVVQGLEISGAPGHAYLCRSCRRSVFRALSLHDNGRTALLLRDNGTVGNLVVDSDFFHNRDPDTHGETGDGLGIEYGSGADNVVRGCRFYENADDGMGLHEFTSAVRIERSWSFGNGVNRWGLEPFDGDGYGFKLGGGDPAPAVNHSITDSAAWDNAGYGFTESSNAGALSVRGNTAFRNGEAGFAFELSAALLHNNLAVDNGDDARIGGRVNAADNSWDQPGWSAAALVTANPASALAPRARDGSLPRTVFLTNTKDKRIGAAMNPGR
;
A
#
# COMPACT_ATOMS: atom_id res chain seq x y z
N MET A 1 26.50 29.72 -4.87
CA MET A 1 25.03 29.48 -4.98
C MET A 1 24.50 29.87 -6.37
N THR A 2 25.01 30.95 -6.96
CA THR A 2 24.70 31.44 -8.33
C THR A 2 25.03 30.42 -9.45
N ILE A 3 26.20 29.79 -9.41
CA ILE A 3 26.68 28.82 -10.43
C ILE A 3 25.79 27.57 -10.55
N ARG A 4 25.11 27.15 -9.46
CA ARG A 4 24.29 25.92 -9.44
C ARG A 4 22.87 26.15 -9.96
N LEU A 5 22.31 27.33 -9.70
CA LEU A 5 21.05 27.77 -10.31
C LEU A 5 21.25 28.04 -11.81
N GLU A 6 22.36 28.67 -12.19
CA GLU A 6 22.72 28.86 -13.60
C GLU A 6 22.84 27.53 -14.34
N ARG A 7 23.48 26.51 -13.77
CA ARG A 7 23.63 25.19 -14.43
C ARG A 7 22.32 24.43 -14.60
N VAL A 8 21.39 24.53 -13.64
CA VAL A 8 20.07 23.89 -13.72
C VAL A 8 19.19 24.64 -14.74
N LEU A 9 19.17 25.97 -14.68
CA LEU A 9 18.43 26.80 -15.63
C LEU A 9 18.96 26.66 -17.06
N MET A 10 20.28 26.61 -17.24
CA MET A 10 20.94 26.40 -18.54
C MET A 10 20.64 25.02 -19.12
N ARG A 11 20.49 24.00 -18.27
CA ARG A 11 20.13 22.65 -18.70
C ARG A 11 18.65 22.52 -19.07
N THR A 12 17.76 23.10 -18.28
CA THR A 12 16.32 23.18 -18.58
C THR A 12 16.09 23.98 -19.86
N ALA A 13 16.85 25.06 -20.09
CA ALA A 13 16.84 25.84 -21.31
C ALA A 13 17.33 25.02 -22.52
N LEU A 14 18.43 24.27 -22.38
CA LEU A 14 18.96 23.40 -23.43
C LEU A 14 17.95 22.30 -23.84
N ILE A 15 17.30 21.66 -22.86
CA ILE A 15 16.27 20.64 -23.13
C ILE A 15 15.02 21.28 -23.76
N THR A 16 14.67 22.51 -23.38
CA THR A 16 13.56 23.25 -23.98
C THR A 16 13.86 23.65 -25.43
N ALA A 17 15.10 24.04 -25.75
CA ALA A 17 15.54 24.28 -27.12
C ALA A 17 15.53 22.99 -27.95
N ALA A 18 16.00 21.87 -27.38
CA ALA A 18 15.95 20.57 -28.02
C ALA A 18 14.50 20.11 -28.33
N ARG A 19 13.56 20.41 -27.42
CA ARG A 19 12.11 20.16 -27.64
C ARG A 19 11.53 20.97 -28.80
N ALA A 20 12.04 22.18 -29.00
CA ALA A 20 11.61 23.08 -30.08
C ALA A 20 12.23 22.70 -31.43
N GLY A 21 13.05 21.65 -31.49
CA GLY A 21 13.66 21.15 -32.73
C GLY A 21 15.04 21.75 -33.04
N ASP A 22 15.69 22.41 -32.09
CA ASP A 22 17.08 22.89 -32.27
C ASP A 22 18.04 21.69 -32.33
N GLU A 23 18.59 21.43 -33.51
CA GLU A 23 19.47 20.29 -33.78
C GLU A 23 20.76 20.31 -32.93
N GLN A 24 21.32 21.49 -32.64
CA GLN A 24 22.51 21.62 -31.80
C GLN A 24 22.18 21.31 -30.34
N ALA A 25 21.02 21.75 -29.87
CA ALA A 25 20.54 21.44 -28.53
C ALA A 25 20.20 19.95 -28.38
N VAL A 26 19.57 19.33 -29.39
CA VAL A 26 19.32 17.87 -29.40
C VAL A 26 20.64 17.10 -29.32
N ALA A 27 21.63 17.45 -30.16
CA ALA A 27 22.93 16.79 -30.14
C ALA A 27 23.64 16.91 -28.79
N ALA A 28 23.60 18.08 -28.15
CA ALA A 28 24.20 18.32 -26.84
C ALA A 28 23.50 17.51 -25.73
N VAL A 29 22.16 17.46 -25.74
CA VAL A 29 21.36 16.73 -24.74
C VAL A 29 21.53 15.22 -24.87
N VAL A 30 21.61 14.72 -26.11
CA VAL A 30 21.88 13.30 -26.43
C VAL A 30 23.29 12.91 -25.99
N ALA A 31 24.30 13.73 -26.30
CA ALA A 31 25.67 13.50 -25.86
C ALA A 31 25.81 13.49 -24.33
N GLU A 32 25.02 14.31 -23.62
CA GLU A 32 24.98 14.31 -22.15
C GLU A 32 24.33 13.04 -21.57
N ALA A 33 23.31 12.50 -22.26
CA ALA A 33 22.58 11.31 -21.84
C ALA A 33 23.31 9.99 -22.16
N MET A 34 24.19 10.00 -23.16
CA MET A 34 24.91 8.84 -23.67
C MET A 34 25.65 8.01 -22.61
N PRO A 35 26.51 8.60 -21.74
CA PRO A 35 27.22 7.83 -20.71
C PRO A 35 26.27 7.18 -19.69
N LEU A 36 25.12 7.80 -19.41
CA LEU A 36 24.12 7.25 -18.50
C LEU A 36 23.47 6.00 -19.09
N VAL A 37 23.12 6.04 -20.38
CA VAL A 37 22.46 4.93 -21.07
C VAL A 37 23.43 3.76 -21.26
N TYR A 38 24.67 4.00 -21.69
CA TYR A 38 25.70 2.95 -21.80
C TYR A 38 25.96 2.24 -20.48
N ASN A 39 26.05 2.99 -19.37
CA ASN A 39 26.26 2.39 -18.05
C ASN A 39 25.06 1.55 -17.60
N LEU A 40 23.83 2.00 -17.89
CA LEU A 40 22.62 1.29 -17.51
C LEU A 40 22.45 -0.01 -18.32
N VAL A 41 22.56 0.08 -19.64
CA VAL A 41 22.40 -1.06 -20.57
C VAL A 41 23.55 -2.04 -20.43
N GLY A 42 24.80 -1.57 -20.42
CA GLY A 42 25.98 -2.42 -20.30
C GLY A 42 26.02 -3.20 -18.98
N LYS A 43 25.49 -2.62 -17.89
CA LYS A 43 25.36 -3.29 -16.60
C LYS A 43 24.21 -4.31 -16.58
N ALA A 44 23.09 -4.00 -17.22
CA ALA A 44 21.94 -4.90 -17.29
C ALA A 44 22.20 -6.11 -18.20
N LEU A 45 22.96 -5.91 -19.28
CA LEU A 45 23.26 -6.95 -20.27
C LEU A 45 24.66 -7.57 -20.11
N SER A 46 25.38 -7.21 -19.04
CA SER A 46 26.70 -7.76 -18.68
C SER A 46 27.73 -7.80 -19.83
N GLY A 47 27.74 -6.77 -20.69
CA GLY A 47 28.68 -6.70 -21.82
C GLY A 47 28.35 -7.61 -23.01
N SER A 48 27.10 -8.05 -23.15
CA SER A 48 26.60 -8.72 -24.36
C SER A 48 26.92 -7.91 -25.63
N PRO A 49 27.19 -8.55 -26.79
CA PRO A 49 27.37 -7.85 -28.08
C PRO A 49 26.16 -6.98 -28.47
N ASP A 50 24.97 -7.29 -27.96
CA ASP A 50 23.74 -6.51 -28.16
C ASP A 50 23.68 -5.19 -27.36
N THR A 51 24.69 -4.90 -26.52
CA THR A 51 24.71 -3.68 -25.68
C THR A 51 24.65 -2.44 -26.56
N ASP A 52 25.46 -2.39 -27.61
CA ASP A 52 25.58 -1.23 -28.47
C ASP A 52 24.28 -1.00 -29.27
N ASP A 53 23.62 -2.07 -29.71
CA ASP A 53 22.32 -2.03 -30.41
C ASP A 53 21.21 -1.46 -29.52
N VAL A 54 21.12 -1.95 -28.27
CA VAL A 54 20.10 -1.48 -27.31
C VAL A 54 20.35 -0.03 -26.91
N VAL A 55 21.61 0.37 -26.78
CA VAL A 55 21.93 1.78 -26.54
C VAL A 55 21.56 2.63 -27.75
N GLN A 56 21.94 2.21 -28.97
CA GLN A 56 21.63 2.95 -30.20
C GLN A 56 20.11 3.15 -30.37
N GLU A 57 19.32 2.08 -30.22
CA GLU A 57 17.86 2.14 -30.31
C GLU A 57 17.24 3.03 -29.21
N THR A 58 17.78 2.96 -27.99
CA THR A 58 17.37 3.85 -26.89
C THR A 58 17.62 5.31 -27.25
N MET A 59 18.80 5.64 -27.78
CA MET A 59 19.14 7.02 -28.13
C MET A 59 18.33 7.53 -29.32
N LEU A 60 18.02 6.68 -30.31
CA LEU A 60 17.12 7.02 -31.41
C LEU A 60 15.71 7.36 -30.90
N ARG A 61 15.20 6.62 -29.92
CA ARG A 61 13.91 6.92 -29.28
C ARG A 61 13.93 8.20 -28.46
N VAL A 62 15.05 8.49 -27.80
CA VAL A 62 15.25 9.77 -27.12
C VAL A 62 15.22 10.92 -28.12
N VAL A 63 15.93 10.82 -29.25
CA VAL A 63 15.92 11.86 -30.30
C VAL A 63 14.51 12.05 -30.90
N ARG A 64 13.81 10.96 -31.23
CA ARG A 64 12.47 11.03 -31.83
C ARG A 64 11.40 11.52 -30.86
N GLY A 65 11.55 11.21 -29.57
CA GLY A 65 10.55 11.49 -28.53
C GLY A 65 10.76 12.80 -27.78
N ILE A 66 11.92 13.47 -27.93
CA ILE A 66 12.29 14.61 -27.09
C ILE A 66 11.30 15.76 -27.22
N SER A 67 10.76 16.02 -28.41
CA SER A 67 9.72 17.03 -28.67
C SER A 67 8.45 16.81 -27.85
N GLY A 68 8.12 15.55 -27.53
CA GLY A 68 6.96 15.14 -26.74
C GLY A 68 7.15 15.21 -25.21
N LEU A 69 8.36 15.50 -24.71
CA LEU A 69 8.64 15.54 -23.27
C LEU A 69 7.92 16.74 -22.62
N LYS A 70 6.87 16.49 -21.82
CA LYS A 70 6.04 17.56 -21.22
C LYS A 70 6.80 18.44 -20.22
N ASP A 71 7.71 17.84 -19.46
CA ASP A 71 8.46 18.48 -18.36
C ASP A 71 9.99 18.31 -18.58
N PRO A 72 10.72 19.38 -18.95
CA PRO A 72 12.16 19.32 -19.17
C PRO A 72 12.97 18.89 -17.94
N GLU A 73 12.48 19.13 -16.72
CA GLU A 73 13.18 18.73 -15.49
C GLU A 73 13.20 17.21 -15.30
N ARG A 74 12.30 16.49 -15.98
CA ARG A 74 12.20 15.03 -15.94
C ARG A 74 13.00 14.32 -17.02
N PHE A 75 13.75 15.05 -17.84
CA PHE A 75 14.48 14.49 -18.98
C PHE A 75 15.32 13.24 -18.63
N ARG A 76 16.07 13.27 -17.51
CA ARG A 76 16.88 12.10 -17.10
C ARG A 76 16.03 10.89 -16.74
N ALA A 77 14.96 11.09 -15.99
CA ALA A 77 14.06 10.00 -15.58
C ALA A 77 13.35 9.41 -16.82
N TRP A 78 12.98 10.27 -17.76
CA TRP A 78 12.39 9.87 -19.04
C TRP A 78 13.37 9.04 -19.90
N VAL A 79 14.62 9.48 -20.08
CA VAL A 79 15.66 8.69 -20.78
C VAL A 79 15.87 7.31 -20.14
N ILE A 80 15.91 7.24 -18.81
CA ILE A 80 16.07 5.98 -18.06
C ILE A 80 14.89 5.03 -18.31
N SER A 81 13.65 5.56 -18.38
CA SER A 81 12.46 4.74 -18.65
C SER A 81 12.49 4.11 -20.04
N ILE A 82 12.96 4.85 -21.06
CA ILE A 82 13.12 4.33 -22.42
C ILE A 82 14.17 3.21 -22.43
N ALA A 83 15.34 3.45 -21.82
CA ALA A 83 16.42 2.48 -21.75
C ALA A 83 15.98 1.16 -21.08
N TYR A 84 15.26 1.26 -19.95
CA TYR A 84 14.78 0.10 -19.21
C TYR A 84 13.73 -0.69 -19.99
N ARG A 85 12.82 -0.02 -20.71
CA ARG A 85 11.85 -0.67 -21.59
C ARG A 85 12.56 -1.43 -22.73
N GLN A 86 13.60 -0.85 -23.34
CA GLN A 86 14.38 -1.55 -24.37
C GLN A 86 15.10 -2.79 -23.83
N ILE A 87 15.66 -2.72 -22.62
CA ILE A 87 16.28 -3.88 -21.94
C ILE A 87 15.23 -4.99 -21.72
N GLN A 88 14.02 -4.64 -21.27
CA GLN A 88 12.94 -5.61 -21.03
C GLN A 88 12.37 -6.21 -22.32
N ASP A 89 12.16 -5.38 -23.35
CA ASP A 89 11.67 -5.82 -24.66
C ASP A 89 12.66 -6.79 -25.30
N ARG A 90 13.97 -6.50 -25.24
CA ARG A 90 15.00 -7.44 -25.71
C ARG A 90 15.02 -8.72 -24.90
N GLY A 91 14.89 -8.66 -23.58
CA GLY A 91 14.79 -9.83 -22.72
C GLY A 91 13.57 -10.71 -23.02
N ARG A 92 12.45 -10.10 -23.44
CA ARG A 92 11.25 -10.80 -23.93
C ARG A 92 11.48 -11.41 -25.31
N SER A 93 12.06 -10.67 -26.26
CA SER A 93 12.34 -11.14 -27.62
C SER A 93 13.39 -12.24 -27.67
N VAL A 94 14.42 -12.20 -26.81
CA VAL A 94 15.42 -13.28 -26.70
C VAL A 94 14.81 -14.56 -26.10
N ARG A 95 13.89 -14.44 -25.13
CA ARG A 95 13.14 -15.58 -24.58
C ARG A 95 12.10 -16.12 -25.56
N ALA A 96 11.47 -15.25 -26.35
CA ALA A 96 10.56 -15.62 -27.42
C ALA A 96 11.29 -16.29 -28.60
N ALA A 97 12.48 -15.80 -28.97
CA ALA A 97 13.36 -16.42 -29.97
C ALA A 97 14.01 -17.72 -29.46
N ALA A 98 14.23 -17.88 -28.16
CA ALA A 98 14.62 -19.17 -27.57
C ALA A 98 13.46 -20.18 -27.53
N ALA A 99 12.21 -19.71 -27.57
CA ALA A 99 11.00 -20.54 -27.61
C ALA A 99 10.52 -20.84 -29.05
N LEU A 100 11.02 -20.12 -30.05
CA LEU A 100 10.66 -20.26 -31.46
C LEU A 100 11.93 -20.28 -32.32
N GLY A 101 12.24 -21.45 -32.90
CA GLY A 101 13.17 -21.53 -34.04
C GLY A 101 12.69 -20.70 -35.23
N PRO A 102 13.57 -20.40 -36.21
CA PRO A 102 13.59 -19.12 -36.91
C PRO A 102 12.50 -18.99 -37.96
N LEU A 103 11.74 -17.89 -37.91
CA LEU A 103 11.13 -17.25 -39.07
C LEU A 103 11.16 -15.72 -38.90
N THR A 104 11.48 -15.07 -40.01
CA THR A 104 11.79 -13.65 -40.23
C THR A 104 10.54 -12.79 -40.47
N ASP A 105 10.71 -11.51 -40.12
CA ASP A 105 10.05 -10.27 -40.60
C ASP A 105 8.52 -10.21 -40.72
N ASP A 106 7.91 -9.26 -39.99
CA ASP A 106 7.61 -7.96 -40.61
C ASP A 106 7.42 -6.85 -39.54
N VAL A 107 7.87 -5.66 -39.90
CA VAL A 107 7.85 -4.42 -39.12
C VAL A 107 6.60 -3.65 -39.49
N SER A 108 5.75 -3.32 -38.50
CA SER A 108 5.08 -2.01 -38.36
C SER A 108 3.90 -2.12 -37.40
N ASP A 109 4.06 -1.61 -36.18
CA ASP A 109 2.99 -0.93 -35.45
C ASP A 109 3.64 -0.12 -34.33
N LEU A 110 3.57 1.21 -34.44
CA LEU A 110 4.02 2.16 -33.42
C LEU A 110 2.94 2.25 -32.32
N PRO A 111 3.21 1.84 -31.06
CA PRO A 111 2.24 1.97 -29.97
C PRO A 111 2.31 3.35 -29.27
N ASP A 112 1.13 3.81 -28.86
CA ASP A 112 0.79 5.08 -28.20
C ASP A 112 1.60 5.36 -26.89
N PRO A 113 2.15 6.58 -26.70
CA PRO A 113 2.91 7.01 -25.51
C PRO A 113 2.12 7.11 -24.19
N SER A 114 0.85 6.73 -24.12
CA SER A 114 0.05 6.71 -22.89
C SER A 114 0.07 5.39 -22.09
N GLY A 115 0.78 4.36 -22.59
CA GLY A 115 1.02 3.09 -21.89
C GLY A 115 2.10 3.11 -20.78
N ASP A 116 2.66 4.28 -20.45
CA ASP A 116 3.84 4.43 -19.58
C ASP A 116 3.56 4.55 -18.07
N LEU A 117 2.30 4.70 -17.65
CA LEU A 117 2.00 4.98 -16.24
C LEU A 117 2.05 3.73 -15.34
N ALA A 118 1.60 2.57 -15.83
CA ALA A 118 1.57 1.32 -15.06
C ALA A 118 2.98 0.78 -14.76
N ASP A 119 3.87 0.82 -15.74
CA ASP A 119 5.28 0.44 -15.58
C ASP A 119 6.02 1.41 -14.66
N SER A 120 5.67 2.71 -14.68
CA SER A 120 6.24 3.72 -13.78
C SER A 120 5.85 3.53 -12.31
N THR A 121 4.71 2.91 -12.04
CA THR A 121 4.21 2.66 -10.68
C THR A 121 4.86 1.41 -10.10
N LEU A 122 4.96 0.33 -10.88
CA LEU A 122 5.73 -0.86 -10.50
C LEU A 122 7.22 -0.53 -10.27
N PHE A 123 7.79 0.34 -11.10
CA PHE A 123 9.16 0.83 -10.92
C PHE A 123 9.32 1.66 -9.63
N ARG A 124 8.33 2.51 -9.29
CA ARG A 124 8.34 3.30 -8.06
C ARG A 124 8.20 2.42 -6.81
N LEU A 125 7.34 1.41 -6.85
CA LEU A 125 7.17 0.45 -5.75
C LEU A 125 8.43 -0.40 -5.54
N HIS A 126 9.03 -0.90 -6.63
CA HIS A 126 10.29 -1.64 -6.56
C HIS A 126 11.43 -0.77 -5.99
N LEU A 127 11.54 0.50 -6.43
CA LEU A 127 12.56 1.41 -5.92
C LEU A 127 12.33 1.79 -4.44
N ALA A 128 11.07 1.92 -4.01
CA ALA A 128 10.71 2.18 -2.62
C ALA A 128 11.06 0.98 -1.71
N SER A 129 10.78 -0.25 -2.17
CA SER A 129 11.18 -1.49 -1.49
C SER A 129 12.72 -1.60 -1.36
N GLU A 130 13.46 -1.31 -2.44
CA GLU A 130 14.93 -1.30 -2.44
C GLU A 130 15.52 -0.23 -1.50
N ARG A 131 14.85 0.92 -1.34
CA ARG A 131 15.25 1.99 -0.41
C ARG A 131 15.02 1.59 1.05
N ARG A 132 13.89 0.95 1.35
CA ARG A 132 13.57 0.44 2.69
C ARG A 132 14.60 -0.61 3.11
N GLU A 133 14.94 -1.53 2.21
CA GLU A 133 15.99 -2.52 2.44
C GLU A 133 17.37 -1.88 2.69
N ALA A 134 17.75 -0.87 1.91
CA ALA A 134 19.01 -0.17 2.11
C ALA A 134 19.07 0.57 3.46
N TYR A 135 17.95 1.13 3.92
CA TYR A 135 17.83 1.74 5.24
C TYR A 135 18.00 0.70 6.36
N GLU A 136 17.30 -0.43 6.28
CA GLU A 136 17.43 -1.52 7.25
C GLU A 136 18.84 -2.09 7.31
N ALA A 137 19.46 -2.34 6.15
CA ALA A 137 20.83 -2.82 6.05
C ALA A 137 21.86 -1.81 6.58
N SER A 138 21.59 -0.51 6.49
CA SER A 138 22.47 0.53 7.05
C SER A 138 22.60 0.42 8.58
N ARG A 139 21.56 -0.08 9.28
CA ARG A 139 21.58 -0.30 10.73
C ARG A 139 22.58 -1.39 11.15
N TRP A 140 23.05 -2.20 10.21
CA TRP A 140 24.01 -3.29 10.44
C TRP A 140 25.47 -2.84 10.32
N LEU A 141 25.68 -1.62 9.81
CA LEU A 141 26.99 -0.97 9.75
C LEU A 141 27.41 -0.43 11.12
N SER A 142 28.71 -0.19 11.30
CA SER A 142 29.20 0.50 12.51
C SER A 142 28.71 1.95 12.55
N PRO A 143 28.58 2.58 13.74
CA PRO A 143 28.21 3.99 13.84
C PRO A 143 29.13 4.92 13.03
N GLU A 144 30.42 4.57 12.93
CA GLU A 144 31.39 5.31 12.11
C GLU A 144 31.10 5.15 10.61
N ASP A 145 30.79 3.94 10.15
CA ASP A 145 30.45 3.68 8.76
C ASP A 145 29.08 4.29 8.38
N GLN A 146 28.12 4.36 9.31
CA GLN A 146 26.85 5.07 9.12
C GLN A 146 27.04 6.59 8.95
N ARG A 147 27.98 7.17 9.69
CA ARG A 147 28.38 8.58 9.51
C ARG A 147 28.99 8.81 8.14
N VAL A 148 29.91 7.96 7.70
CA VAL A 148 30.52 8.03 6.35
C VAL A 148 29.45 7.85 5.26
N LEU A 149 28.50 6.93 5.45
CA LEU A 149 27.39 6.69 4.53
C LEU A 149 26.50 7.93 4.38
N THR A 150 26.22 8.62 5.49
CA THR A 150 25.43 9.86 5.51
C THR A 150 26.11 10.99 4.76
N LEU A 151 27.42 11.17 4.96
CA LEU A 151 28.20 12.18 4.24
C LEU A 151 28.31 11.86 2.76
N TRP A 152 28.49 10.59 2.41
CA TRP A 152 28.47 10.15 1.02
C TRP A 152 27.10 10.39 0.36
N TRP A 153 26.00 10.17 1.08
CA TRP A 153 24.66 10.49 0.59
C TRP A 153 24.45 11.99 0.35
N GLN A 154 24.96 12.85 1.22
CA GLN A 154 24.98 14.29 0.98
C GLN A 154 25.83 14.67 -0.23
N GLU A 155 26.95 13.98 -0.44
CA GLU A 155 27.81 14.17 -1.62
C GLU A 155 27.08 13.78 -2.92
N VAL A 156 26.40 12.64 -2.94
CA VAL A 156 25.61 12.19 -4.10
C VAL A 156 24.41 13.10 -4.36
N ALA A 157 23.77 13.64 -3.30
CA ALA A 157 22.74 14.68 -3.41
C ALA A 157 23.31 16.06 -3.83
N GLY A 158 24.64 16.18 -3.91
CA GLY A 158 25.36 17.40 -4.26
C GLY A 158 25.24 18.50 -3.20
N THR A 159 24.74 18.21 -2.00
CA THR A 159 24.73 19.18 -0.88
C THR A 159 26.11 19.32 -0.26
N LEU A 160 27.01 18.40 -0.57
CA LEU A 160 28.38 18.35 -0.06
C LEU A 160 29.36 18.03 -1.22
N THR A 161 30.56 18.60 -1.20
CA THR A 161 31.61 18.24 -2.17
C THR A 161 32.51 17.13 -1.62
N ARG A 162 33.27 16.44 -2.47
CA ARG A 162 34.30 15.48 -2.04
C ARG A 162 35.33 16.12 -1.09
N ALA A 163 35.65 17.40 -1.28
CA ALA A 163 36.58 18.13 -0.42
C ALA A 163 35.96 18.40 0.96
N GLU A 164 34.71 18.85 1.03
CA GLU A 164 33.95 18.97 2.28
C GLU A 164 33.81 17.63 3.01
N LEU A 165 33.51 16.54 2.29
CA LEU A 165 33.44 15.18 2.86
C LEU A 165 34.75 14.78 3.52
N SER A 166 35.84 14.97 2.77
CA SER A 166 37.17 14.63 3.25
C SER A 166 37.55 15.42 4.51
N ARG A 167 37.22 16.71 4.55
CA ARG A 167 37.43 17.59 5.71
C ARG A 167 36.61 17.16 6.93
N GLN A 168 35.34 16.80 6.74
CA GLN A 168 34.48 16.34 7.84
C GLN A 168 34.86 14.97 8.40
N LEU A 169 35.52 14.14 7.58
CA LEU A 169 36.13 12.88 8.03
C LEU A 169 37.55 13.05 8.58
N GLY A 170 38.16 14.24 8.46
CA GLY A 170 39.57 14.47 8.82
C GLY A 170 40.56 13.72 7.91
N LEU A 171 40.16 13.41 6.67
CA LEU A 171 40.93 12.63 5.71
C LEU A 171 41.31 13.48 4.50
N ASN A 172 42.37 13.09 3.78
CA ASN A 172 42.60 13.64 2.45
C ASN A 172 41.58 13.06 1.43
N PRO A 173 41.35 13.70 0.27
CA PRO A 173 40.34 13.27 -0.69
C PRO A 173 40.51 11.83 -1.20
N ALA A 174 41.74 11.35 -1.37
CA ALA A 174 42.03 9.99 -1.81
C ALA A 174 41.65 8.96 -0.73
N HIS A 175 42.01 9.21 0.53
CA HIS A 175 41.65 8.36 1.67
C HIS A 175 40.15 8.39 1.95
N ALA A 176 39.50 9.54 1.79
CA ALA A 176 38.05 9.66 1.88
C ALA A 176 37.36 8.85 0.78
N ALA A 177 37.90 8.83 -0.45
CA ALA A 177 37.39 7.98 -1.52
C ALA A 177 37.49 6.49 -1.21
N VAL A 178 38.63 6.02 -0.70
CA VAL A 178 38.80 4.64 -0.27
C VAL A 178 37.85 4.29 0.88
N ARG A 179 37.67 5.17 1.87
CA ARG A 179 36.75 4.95 3.00
C ARG A 179 35.30 4.84 2.53
N VAL A 180 34.86 5.70 1.62
CA VAL A 180 33.52 5.65 1.00
C VAL A 180 33.33 4.36 0.23
N GLN A 181 34.29 3.95 -0.60
CA GLN A 181 34.20 2.68 -1.34
C GLN A 181 34.08 1.47 -0.39
N ARG A 182 34.84 1.49 0.72
CA ARG A 182 34.75 0.45 1.75
C ARG A 182 33.37 0.38 2.40
N VAL A 183 32.76 1.53 2.70
CA VAL A 183 31.42 1.61 3.28
C VAL A 183 30.34 1.16 2.28
N LYS A 184 30.47 1.53 1.01
CA LYS A 184 29.59 1.03 -0.06
C LYS A 184 29.63 -0.50 -0.15
N ALA A 185 30.82 -1.10 -0.08
CA ALA A 185 30.97 -2.55 -0.09
C ALA A 185 30.38 -3.22 1.16
N GLN A 186 30.47 -2.58 2.33
CA GLN A 186 29.82 -3.10 3.55
C GLN A 186 28.29 -3.00 3.47
N LEU A 187 27.75 -1.92 2.90
CA LEU A 187 26.31 -1.77 2.69
C LEU A 187 25.77 -2.82 1.71
N ALA A 188 26.47 -3.06 0.59
CA ALA A 188 26.09 -4.10 -0.37
C ALA A 188 26.09 -5.50 0.27
N LEU A 189 27.10 -5.80 1.09
CA LEU A 189 27.16 -7.04 1.86
C LEU A 189 26.02 -7.15 2.88
N ALA A 190 25.67 -6.06 3.57
CA ALA A 190 24.59 -6.04 4.54
C ALA A 190 23.24 -6.29 3.88
N ARG A 191 22.99 -5.70 2.70
CA ARG A 191 21.78 -5.93 1.90
C ARG A 191 21.69 -7.36 1.37
N THR A 192 22.80 -7.89 0.84
CA THR A 192 22.90 -9.29 0.40
C THR A 192 22.62 -10.25 1.55
N LEU A 193 23.17 -9.98 2.73
CA LEU A 193 22.96 -10.78 3.93
C LEU A 193 21.50 -10.69 4.40
N LEU A 194 20.88 -9.52 4.36
CA LEU A 194 19.47 -9.33 4.70
C LEU A 194 18.55 -10.14 3.77
N ARG A 195 18.80 -10.12 2.46
CA ARG A 195 18.08 -10.96 1.49
C ARG A 195 18.30 -12.45 1.73
N ALA A 196 19.55 -12.87 1.88
CA ALA A 196 19.89 -14.27 2.15
C ALA A 196 19.30 -14.78 3.48
N TRP A 197 19.15 -13.87 4.47
CA TRP A 197 18.51 -14.16 5.75
C TRP A 197 16.99 -14.26 5.65
N ARG A 198 16.36 -13.48 4.76
CA ARG A 198 14.91 -13.54 4.50
C ARG A 198 14.51 -14.61 3.50
N ALA A 199 15.45 -15.12 2.70
CA ALA A 199 15.19 -16.15 1.69
C ALA A 199 14.58 -17.43 2.31
N SER A 200 13.57 -17.98 1.64
CA SER A 200 12.97 -19.27 1.96
C SER A 200 13.07 -20.22 0.75
N PRO A 201 13.71 -21.41 0.88
CA PRO A 201 14.38 -21.87 2.09
C PRO A 201 15.64 -21.04 2.39
N ARG A 202 15.93 -20.83 3.67
CA ARG A 202 17.17 -20.16 4.10
C ARG A 202 18.36 -21.10 3.86
N CYS A 203 19.51 -20.54 3.52
CA CYS A 203 20.74 -21.33 3.44
C CYS A 203 21.07 -21.95 4.81
N ASP A 204 21.16 -23.28 4.88
CA ASP A 204 21.48 -24.00 6.13
C ASP A 204 22.82 -23.56 6.72
N GLY A 205 23.82 -23.34 5.87
CA GLY A 205 25.13 -22.84 6.29
C GLY A 205 25.06 -21.44 6.91
N LEU A 206 24.12 -20.60 6.47
CA LEU A 206 23.88 -19.27 7.04
C LEU A 206 23.21 -19.38 8.40
N THR A 207 22.22 -20.29 8.54
CA THR A 207 21.56 -20.59 9.81
C THR A 207 22.56 -21.12 10.85
N VAL A 208 23.44 -22.04 10.46
CA VAL A 208 24.48 -22.59 11.33
C VAL A 208 25.48 -21.50 11.76
N ALA A 209 25.88 -20.62 10.84
CA ALA A 209 26.81 -19.53 11.14
C ALA A 209 26.24 -18.52 12.15
N ALA A 210 24.91 -18.37 12.21
CA ALA A 210 24.24 -17.42 13.12
C ALA A 210 23.97 -17.96 14.53
N LYS A 211 23.95 -19.28 14.75
CA LYS A 211 23.65 -19.91 16.06
C LYS A 211 24.53 -19.43 17.23
N ARG A 212 25.72 -18.87 16.96
CA ARG A 212 26.69 -18.41 17.97
C ARG A 212 26.74 -16.89 18.14
N LEU A 213 25.74 -16.17 17.64
CA LEU A 213 25.62 -14.71 17.74
C LEU A 213 24.46 -14.35 18.69
N ALA A 214 24.68 -13.36 19.55
CA ALA A 214 23.66 -12.82 20.44
C ALA A 214 23.00 -11.57 19.81
N GLY A 215 21.67 -11.47 19.91
CA GLY A 215 20.86 -10.37 19.37
C GLY A 215 20.63 -10.44 17.84
N PRO A 216 19.62 -9.76 17.27
CA PRO A 216 19.16 -9.98 15.90
C PRO A 216 19.91 -9.21 14.77
N SER A 217 20.86 -8.31 15.08
CA SER A 217 21.60 -7.56 14.05
C SER A 217 22.81 -6.78 14.60
N GLY A 218 23.72 -6.30 13.72
CA GLY A 218 24.81 -5.38 14.06
C GLY A 218 26.18 -5.69 13.38
N PRO A 219 27.25 -4.92 13.66
CA PRO A 219 28.55 -5.06 12.97
C PRO A 219 29.22 -6.44 13.14
N ARG A 220 28.96 -7.12 14.26
CA ARG A 220 29.43 -8.49 14.52
C ARG A 220 28.69 -9.53 13.65
N TRP A 221 27.42 -9.28 13.32
CA TRP A 221 26.65 -10.09 12.38
C TRP A 221 27.20 -9.92 10.96
N LEU A 222 27.39 -8.67 10.53
CA LEU A 222 27.89 -8.36 9.19
C LEU A 222 29.27 -8.97 8.92
N SER A 223 30.19 -8.90 9.88
CA SER A 223 31.53 -9.47 9.75
C SER A 223 31.56 -11.00 9.75
N ARG A 224 30.80 -11.67 10.65
CA ARG A 224 30.79 -13.14 10.75
C ARG A 224 29.98 -13.80 9.63
N LEU A 225 28.75 -13.33 9.40
CA LEU A 225 27.88 -13.93 8.37
C LEU A 225 28.28 -13.47 6.97
N GLY A 226 28.85 -12.27 6.82
CA GLY A 226 29.40 -11.82 5.56
C GLY A 226 30.53 -12.70 5.03
N ARG A 227 31.25 -13.43 5.90
CA ARG A 227 32.23 -14.45 5.45
C ARG A 227 31.54 -15.65 4.80
N HIS A 228 30.41 -16.08 5.37
CA HIS A 228 29.60 -17.16 4.79
C HIS A 228 28.99 -16.72 3.45
N VAL A 229 28.38 -15.53 3.40
CA VAL A 229 27.76 -14.99 2.17
C VAL A 229 28.77 -14.94 1.00
N ARG A 230 30.02 -14.53 1.25
CA ARG A 230 31.06 -14.51 0.20
C ARG A 230 31.53 -15.90 -0.25
N GLY A 231 31.42 -16.90 0.61
CA GLY A 231 31.88 -18.28 0.34
C GLY A 231 30.77 -19.24 -0.08
N CYS A 232 29.53 -18.78 -0.21
CA CYS A 232 28.37 -19.59 -0.55
C CYS A 232 27.69 -19.03 -1.81
N ASP A 233 27.73 -19.78 -2.91
CA ASP A 233 27.19 -19.34 -4.20
C ASP A 233 25.69 -19.01 -4.13
N ARG A 234 24.93 -19.75 -3.30
CA ARG A 234 23.50 -19.50 -3.05
C ARG A 234 23.25 -18.16 -2.35
N CYS A 235 24.01 -17.86 -1.30
CA CYS A 235 23.87 -16.58 -0.61
C CYS A 235 24.42 -15.41 -1.45
N ARG A 236 25.45 -15.65 -2.25
CA ARG A 236 26.05 -14.64 -3.14
C ARG A 236 25.17 -14.31 -4.33
N ALA A 237 24.30 -15.22 -4.78
CA ALA A 237 23.37 -14.96 -5.89
C ALA A 237 22.49 -13.72 -5.63
N HIS A 238 22.08 -13.48 -4.38
CA HIS A 238 21.29 -12.31 -3.99
C HIS A 238 22.01 -10.97 -4.19
N GLU A 239 23.35 -10.96 -4.32
CA GLU A 239 24.11 -9.73 -4.63
C GLU A 239 23.85 -9.25 -6.07
N ARG A 240 23.58 -10.19 -7.00
CA ARG A 240 23.38 -9.90 -8.43
C ARG A 240 22.01 -9.26 -8.72
N GLU A 241 21.09 -9.36 -7.78
CA GLU A 241 19.73 -8.81 -7.84
C GLU A 241 19.64 -7.42 -7.19
N LEU A 242 20.74 -6.91 -6.62
CA LEU A 242 20.74 -5.60 -5.95
C LEU A 242 20.85 -4.45 -6.95
N ILE A 243 19.98 -3.45 -6.77
CA ILE A 243 20.23 -2.14 -7.38
C ILE A 243 21.40 -1.48 -6.62
N PRO A 244 22.50 -1.10 -7.29
CA PRO A 244 23.60 -0.34 -6.68
C PRO A 244 23.12 0.91 -5.92
N ALA A 245 23.62 1.10 -4.69
CA ALA A 245 23.10 2.06 -3.72
C ALA A 245 23.12 3.54 -4.19
N GLU A 246 24.05 3.90 -5.07
CA GLU A 246 24.11 5.20 -5.73
C GLU A 246 22.89 5.51 -6.62
N HIS A 247 22.25 4.49 -7.19
CA HIS A 247 21.10 4.65 -8.08
C HIS A 247 19.77 4.75 -7.30
N LEU A 248 19.73 4.29 -6.05
CA LEU A 248 18.58 4.46 -5.16
C LEU A 248 18.26 5.93 -4.86
N LEU A 249 19.22 6.84 -5.09
CA LEU A 249 19.20 8.24 -4.68
C LEU A 249 18.92 9.23 -5.83
N SER A 250 18.78 8.73 -7.05
CA SER A 250 18.50 9.57 -8.22
C SER A 250 17.04 10.07 -8.16
N GLY A 251 16.83 11.29 -7.65
CA GLY A 251 15.52 11.98 -7.70
C GLY A 251 14.81 12.25 -6.37
N ALA A 252 15.49 12.17 -5.21
CA ALA A 252 14.86 12.42 -3.91
C ALA A 252 15.37 13.71 -3.23
N ASN A 253 14.45 14.58 -2.78
CA ASN A 253 14.72 15.65 -1.83
C ASN A 253 14.80 15.04 -0.41
N LEU A 254 16.01 14.67 0.03
CA LEU A 254 16.26 13.97 1.31
C LEU A 254 16.49 14.90 2.52
N ALA A 255 16.00 16.13 2.48
CA ALA A 255 16.11 17.06 3.61
C ALA A 255 15.57 16.51 4.95
N PRO A 256 14.48 15.72 5.00
CA PRO A 256 13.95 15.19 6.27
C PRO A 256 14.78 14.03 6.84
N ALA A 257 15.27 13.13 5.98
CA ALA A 257 16.07 11.98 6.39
C ALA A 257 17.42 12.39 6.99
N LEU A 258 18.02 13.46 6.45
CA LEU A 258 19.28 14.00 6.97
C LEU A 258 19.11 14.75 8.31
N ALA A 259 17.95 15.35 8.55
CA ALA A 259 17.63 16.01 9.83
C ALA A 259 17.43 15.00 10.97
N ALA A 260 16.77 13.86 10.70
CA ALA A 260 16.58 12.78 11.66
C ALA A 260 17.91 12.10 12.03
N LEU A 261 18.81 11.91 11.06
CA LEU A 261 20.15 11.37 11.30
C LEU A 261 21.03 12.32 12.12
N ALA A 262 20.96 13.63 11.88
CA ALA A 262 21.67 14.61 12.71
C ALA A 262 21.19 14.62 14.17
N ALA A 263 19.87 14.52 14.39
CA ALA A 263 19.27 14.47 15.73
C ALA A 263 19.66 13.20 16.52
N SER A 264 19.84 12.06 15.83
CA SER A 264 20.19 10.77 16.45
C SER A 264 21.64 10.65 16.94
N THR A 265 22.53 11.58 16.56
CA THR A 265 23.97 11.51 16.88
C THR A 265 24.38 12.26 18.14
N GLY A 266 23.46 12.93 18.85
CA GLY A 266 23.74 13.55 20.15
C GLY A 266 24.84 14.64 20.14
N ALA A 267 25.16 15.21 18.99
CA ALA A 267 26.19 16.26 18.87
C ALA A 267 25.62 17.65 19.20
N THR A 268 25.08 17.84 20.41
CA THR A 268 24.71 19.18 20.92
C THR A 268 25.83 19.84 21.74
N GLY A 269 26.96 19.17 21.94
CA GLY A 269 28.07 19.65 22.77
C GLY A 269 29.35 19.96 22.00
N ALA A 270 29.32 20.81 20.97
CA ALA A 270 30.48 21.58 20.48
C ALA A 270 30.07 22.42 19.26
N LEU A 271 29.42 23.55 19.47
CA LEU A 271 29.27 24.62 18.46
C LEU A 271 28.69 25.89 19.12
N GLY A 272 29.40 26.41 20.12
CA GLY A 272 29.25 27.81 20.48
C GLY A 272 29.72 28.66 19.31
N GLY A 273 28.80 29.38 18.65
CA GLY A 273 29.11 30.41 17.67
C GLY A 273 28.99 30.00 16.20
N VAL A 274 27.78 29.78 15.70
CA VAL A 274 27.36 30.04 14.29
C VAL A 274 25.82 29.99 14.20
N ALA A 275 25.16 30.99 14.78
CA ALA A 275 23.68 31.14 14.76
C ALA A 275 23.17 32.16 13.73
N SER A 276 23.97 32.54 12.72
CA SER A 276 23.61 33.62 11.77
C SER A 276 23.19 33.24 10.34
N PRO A 277 23.38 32.01 9.78
CA PRO A 277 22.90 31.74 8.41
C PRO A 277 21.47 31.20 8.32
N LEU A 278 20.95 30.57 9.37
CA LEU A 278 19.63 29.91 9.37
C LEU A 278 18.47 30.88 9.56
N VAL A 279 18.70 32.00 10.27
CA VAL A 279 17.73 33.09 10.43
C VAL A 279 17.62 33.93 9.15
N ASP A 280 18.72 34.16 8.42
CA ASP A 280 18.70 34.89 7.14
C ASP A 280 18.01 34.08 6.02
N LEU A 281 18.10 32.74 6.07
CA LEU A 281 17.41 31.85 5.13
C LEU A 281 15.89 31.82 5.34
N LEU A 282 15.43 31.91 6.60
CA LEU A 282 14.00 32.01 6.94
C LEU A 282 13.42 33.39 6.61
N GLN A 283 14.20 34.47 6.72
CA GLN A 283 13.77 35.82 6.29
C GLN A 283 13.71 35.97 4.75
N ARG A 284 14.60 35.30 3.99
CA ARG A 284 14.57 35.34 2.51
C ARG A 284 13.50 34.43 1.89
N THR A 285 13.20 33.29 2.51
CA THR A 285 12.12 32.40 2.03
C THR A 285 10.72 32.94 2.36
N GLY A 286 10.55 33.67 3.47
CA GLY A 286 9.30 34.38 3.80
C GLY A 286 8.91 35.48 2.80
N ARG A 287 9.89 36.11 2.12
CA ARG A 287 9.63 37.12 1.07
C ARG A 287 9.23 36.54 -0.28
N TYR A 288 9.54 35.27 -0.56
CA TYR A 288 9.15 34.62 -1.83
C TYR A 288 7.71 34.09 -1.81
N LEU A 289 7.17 33.79 -0.62
CA LEU A 289 5.79 33.30 -0.45
C LEU A 289 4.75 34.42 -0.28
N LEU A 290 5.18 35.67 -0.11
CA LEU A 290 4.29 36.85 -0.03
C LEU A 290 4.28 37.74 -1.29
N ALA A 291 4.98 37.35 -2.36
CA ALA A 291 5.05 38.14 -3.61
C ALA A 291 4.08 37.67 -4.73
N LYS A 292 3.07 36.85 -4.41
CA LYS A 292 1.98 36.49 -5.35
C LYS A 292 0.56 36.77 -4.84
N LEU A 293 0.40 37.62 -3.83
CA LEU A 293 -0.86 38.29 -3.55
C LEU A 293 -0.68 39.77 -3.80
N VAL A 294 -1.28 40.28 -4.88
CA VAL A 294 -1.49 41.71 -5.08
C VAL A 294 -2.52 42.17 -4.06
N PRO A 295 -2.22 43.10 -3.14
CA PRO A 295 -3.22 43.75 -2.32
C PRO A 295 -3.60 45.09 -2.94
N VAL A 296 -4.88 45.26 -3.28
CA VAL A 296 -5.49 46.59 -3.28
C VAL A 296 -5.74 46.94 -1.82
N GLY A 297 -4.89 47.82 -1.28
CA GLY A 297 -5.19 48.80 -0.23
C GLY A 297 -5.48 48.32 1.20
N GLY A 298 -4.73 48.85 2.16
CA GLY A 298 -5.21 49.08 3.53
C GLY A 298 -4.36 48.48 4.65
N LEU A 299 -3.53 49.33 5.27
CA LEU A 299 -2.87 49.15 6.57
C LEU A 299 -3.78 48.53 7.65
N VAL A 300 -3.26 47.63 8.50
CA VAL A 300 -3.16 47.78 9.97
C VAL A 300 -2.16 46.75 10.54
N THR A 301 -1.25 47.26 11.36
CA THR A 301 -0.20 46.64 12.18
C THR A 301 -0.69 45.66 13.25
N ALA A 302 0.07 44.60 13.56
CA ALA A 302 0.25 44.14 14.95
C ALA A 302 1.47 43.22 15.14
N SER A 303 2.35 43.72 16.00
CA SER A 303 3.52 43.15 16.67
C SER A 303 3.20 41.92 17.53
N ALA A 304 4.13 40.96 17.62
CA ALA A 304 4.57 40.35 18.88
C ALA A 304 5.67 39.31 18.63
N ALA A 305 6.92 39.77 18.71
CA ALA A 305 8.04 38.92 19.09
C ALA A 305 8.20 38.99 20.62
N THR A 306 8.93 38.02 21.17
CA THR A 306 9.52 37.97 22.52
C THR A 306 8.64 37.33 23.59
N VAL A 307 8.99 36.09 23.97
CA VAL A 307 9.25 35.60 25.35
C VAL A 307 9.30 34.07 25.28
N PHE A 308 10.51 33.49 25.35
CA PHE A 308 10.89 32.33 26.18
C PHE A 308 12.28 31.81 25.79
N VAL A 309 13.32 32.49 26.30
CA VAL A 309 14.59 31.86 26.65
C VAL A 309 14.97 32.42 28.02
N ALA A 310 14.66 31.67 29.07
CA ALA A 310 15.30 31.79 30.38
C ALA A 310 14.97 30.53 31.19
N ALA A 311 15.94 30.08 31.99
CA ALA A 311 15.92 28.97 32.94
C ALA A 311 16.23 27.56 32.38
N VAL A 312 17.44 27.41 31.82
CA VAL A 312 18.30 26.30 32.25
C VAL A 312 19.12 26.82 33.42
N HIS A 313 18.95 26.22 34.59
CA HIS A 313 19.96 25.91 35.61
C HIS A 313 19.27 25.71 36.96
N HIS A 314 19.05 24.46 37.33
CA HIS A 314 19.40 23.96 38.66
C HIS A 314 19.30 22.43 38.68
N THR A 315 20.46 21.78 38.76
CA THR A 315 20.61 20.44 39.33
C THR A 315 20.54 20.55 40.86
N PRO A 316 20.10 19.49 41.54
CA PRO A 316 21.03 18.88 42.48
C PRO A 316 21.10 17.35 42.38
N ASP A 317 22.30 16.86 42.71
CA ASP A 317 22.63 15.50 43.09
C ASP A 317 21.66 14.93 44.14
N THR A 318 21.40 13.62 44.06
CA THR A 318 21.61 12.73 45.21
C THR A 318 21.80 11.29 44.74
N SER A 319 22.96 10.74 45.07
CA SER A 319 23.21 9.31 45.23
C SER A 319 22.37 8.76 46.38
N ASN A 320 21.76 7.58 46.19
CA ASN A 320 21.91 6.44 47.10
C ASN A 320 21.25 5.21 46.49
N GLY A 321 22.01 4.12 46.47
CA GLY A 321 21.53 2.82 46.02
C GLY A 321 20.69 2.14 47.07
N GLU A 322 19.79 1.28 46.61
CA GLU A 322 19.37 0.07 47.31
C GLU A 322 18.93 -0.93 46.24
N GLY A 323 19.52 -2.13 46.30
CA GLY A 323 19.26 -3.21 45.37
C GLY A 323 17.87 -3.80 45.60
N TYR A 324 17.19 -4.12 44.50
CA TYR A 324 16.00 -4.96 44.54
C TYR A 324 16.20 -6.17 43.63
N ALA A 325 16.21 -7.34 44.25
CA ALA A 325 16.36 -8.66 43.67
C ALA A 325 15.10 -9.07 42.88
N PRO A 326 15.21 -9.92 41.85
CA PRO A 326 14.07 -10.43 41.11
C PRO A 326 13.21 -11.38 41.97
N PRO A 327 11.87 -11.32 41.90
CA PRO A 327 11.02 -12.26 42.62
C PRO A 327 11.08 -13.68 41.99
N PRO A 328 10.92 -14.74 42.79
CA PRO A 328 11.13 -16.12 42.35
C PRO A 328 9.99 -16.62 41.45
N ALA A 329 10.36 -17.53 40.55
CA ALA A 329 9.46 -18.27 39.69
C ALA A 329 8.41 -19.04 40.51
N ALA A 330 7.13 -18.75 40.26
CA ALA A 330 6.02 -19.52 40.80
C ALA A 330 5.79 -20.76 39.94
N THR A 331 5.97 -21.91 40.59
CA THR A 331 5.74 -23.27 40.10
C THR A 331 4.26 -23.48 39.74
N ALA A 332 3.98 -23.89 38.50
CA ALA A 332 2.65 -24.35 38.11
C ALA A 332 2.39 -25.77 38.63
N PRO A 333 1.21 -26.09 39.19
CA PRO A 333 0.87 -27.45 39.55
C PRO A 333 0.48 -28.24 38.30
N SER A 334 1.11 -29.41 38.18
CA SER A 334 0.79 -30.45 37.21
C SER A 334 -0.63 -30.98 37.47
N SER A 335 -1.50 -30.95 36.46
CA SER A 335 -2.73 -31.75 36.47
C SER A 335 -2.81 -32.60 35.21
N SER A 336 -2.56 -33.87 35.42
CA SER A 336 -2.79 -34.98 34.50
C SER A 336 -4.29 -35.15 34.26
N ARG A 337 -4.73 -35.05 33.00
CA ARG A 337 -5.97 -35.71 32.53
C ARG A 337 -5.72 -36.38 31.18
N THR A 338 -5.50 -37.69 31.31
CA THR A 338 -5.98 -38.80 30.50
C THR A 338 -6.55 -38.47 29.11
N ALA A 339 -5.85 -38.95 28.09
CA ALA A 339 -6.37 -39.11 26.73
C ALA A 339 -7.30 -40.33 26.66
N THR A 340 -8.41 -40.21 25.93
CA THR A 340 -9.21 -41.35 25.43
C THR A 340 -9.81 -40.94 24.07
N PRO A 341 -9.93 -41.85 23.09
CA PRO A 341 -9.56 -41.54 21.71
C PRO A 341 -10.72 -41.19 20.76
N ALA A 342 -10.31 -40.72 19.59
CA ALA A 342 -11.09 -40.41 18.40
C ALA A 342 -11.95 -41.58 17.90
N VAL A 343 -13.16 -41.25 17.44
CA VAL A 343 -13.96 -42.09 16.54
C VAL A 343 -14.49 -41.21 15.41
N ALA A 344 -14.16 -41.58 14.18
CA ALA A 344 -14.85 -41.22 12.95
C ALA A 344 -14.67 -42.40 11.97
N PRO A 345 -15.45 -42.53 10.89
CA PRO A 345 -16.87 -42.23 10.70
C PRO A 345 -17.64 -43.51 10.24
N SER A 346 -18.97 -43.51 10.31
CA SER A 346 -19.77 -44.57 9.66
C SER A 346 -20.51 -44.00 8.46
N ALA A 347 -20.27 -44.63 7.31
CA ALA A 347 -20.81 -44.31 6.01
C ALA A 347 -22.25 -44.81 5.87
N VAL A 348 -23.13 -43.98 5.34
CA VAL A 348 -24.35 -44.40 4.64
C VAL A 348 -24.52 -43.52 3.41
N ALA A 349 -24.65 -44.17 2.25
CA ALA A 349 -25.06 -43.57 0.98
C ALA A 349 -26.36 -44.28 0.51
N PRO A 350 -27.01 -43.84 -0.58
CA PRO A 350 -27.93 -42.71 -0.63
C PRO A 350 -29.36 -43.19 -0.98
N THR A 351 -30.39 -42.46 -0.52
CA THR A 351 -31.75 -42.61 -1.07
C THR A 351 -32.19 -41.31 -1.71
N ALA A 352 -32.53 -41.43 -3.00
CA ALA A 352 -33.09 -40.40 -3.84
C ALA A 352 -34.42 -39.87 -3.28
N GLY A 353 -34.51 -38.55 -3.18
CA GLY A 353 -35.73 -37.83 -2.91
C GLY A 353 -35.44 -36.35 -3.13
N THR A 354 -35.93 -35.80 -4.23
CA THR A 354 -35.93 -34.36 -4.48
C THR A 354 -36.75 -33.65 -3.41
N PRO A 355 -36.23 -32.56 -2.81
CA PRO A 355 -37.07 -31.46 -2.37
C PRO A 355 -36.75 -30.23 -3.22
N ALA A 356 -37.73 -29.83 -4.02
CA ALA A 356 -37.88 -28.45 -4.40
C ALA A 356 -38.06 -27.58 -3.13
N ALA A 357 -37.59 -26.34 -3.21
CA ALA A 357 -37.74 -25.25 -2.23
C ALA A 357 -36.81 -25.24 -1.00
N ALA A 358 -35.56 -24.82 -1.22
CA ALA A 358 -34.82 -24.00 -0.25
C ALA A 358 -34.59 -22.61 -0.85
N ALA A 359 -35.68 -21.85 -1.04
CA ALA A 359 -35.63 -20.45 -1.47
C ALA A 359 -36.25 -19.59 -0.36
N ALA A 360 -35.43 -19.02 0.54
CA ALA A 360 -35.92 -18.00 1.46
C ALA A 360 -34.93 -17.02 2.10
N ASP A 361 -33.60 -17.16 2.07
CA ASP A 361 -32.73 -16.33 2.95
C ASP A 361 -31.74 -15.38 2.25
N GLY A 362 -31.99 -15.04 0.97
CA GLY A 362 -31.20 -14.02 0.26
C GLY A 362 -31.69 -12.58 0.49
N PHE A 363 -30.79 -11.62 0.24
CA PHE A 363 -31.13 -10.19 0.13
C PHE A 363 -32.33 -9.98 -0.82
N ARG A 364 -33.26 -9.10 -0.45
CA ARG A 364 -34.42 -8.77 -1.30
C ARG A 364 -34.03 -7.73 -2.36
N GLY A 365 -33.82 -8.22 -3.57
CA GLY A 365 -33.57 -7.42 -4.76
C GLY A 365 -34.84 -6.83 -5.39
N VAL A 366 -34.76 -6.52 -6.67
CA VAL A 366 -35.85 -5.90 -7.43
C VAL A 366 -36.96 -6.89 -7.76
N THR A 367 -38.20 -6.41 -7.80
CA THR A 367 -39.39 -7.23 -8.15
C THR A 367 -39.82 -7.05 -9.61
N THR A 368 -39.33 -6.00 -10.28
CA THR A 368 -39.54 -5.68 -11.69
C THR A 368 -38.21 -5.22 -12.31
N ALA A 369 -38.06 -5.42 -13.61
CA ALA A 369 -36.86 -5.01 -14.35
C ALA A 369 -37.18 -4.80 -15.82
N THR A 370 -36.37 -3.97 -16.49
CA THR A 370 -36.39 -3.78 -17.94
C THR A 370 -35.80 -5.00 -18.64
N TYR A 371 -34.67 -5.49 -18.13
CA TYR A 371 -33.98 -6.66 -18.66
C TYR A 371 -33.77 -7.72 -17.59
N PHE A 372 -33.84 -8.98 -18.01
CA PHE A 372 -33.56 -10.15 -17.20
C PHE A 372 -32.37 -10.90 -17.78
N VAL A 373 -31.51 -11.40 -16.90
CA VAL A 373 -30.36 -12.24 -17.26
C VAL A 373 -30.47 -13.55 -16.48
N ALA A 374 -30.34 -14.69 -17.14
CA ALA A 374 -30.45 -16.02 -16.51
C ALA A 374 -29.34 -16.97 -17.01
N PRO A 375 -28.88 -17.94 -16.19
CA PRO A 375 -27.84 -18.87 -16.61
C PRO A 375 -28.23 -19.75 -17.81
N ASP A 376 -29.52 -19.98 -18.01
CA ASP A 376 -30.14 -20.73 -19.10
C ASP A 376 -30.72 -19.81 -20.20
N GLY A 377 -30.42 -18.51 -20.15
CA GLY A 377 -30.83 -17.53 -21.16
C GLY A 377 -30.06 -17.63 -22.48
N SER A 378 -30.35 -16.70 -23.39
CA SER A 378 -29.60 -16.52 -24.65
C SER A 378 -29.43 -15.04 -24.94
N ASP A 379 -28.25 -14.60 -25.39
CA ASP A 379 -28.01 -13.20 -25.76
C ASP A 379 -28.72 -12.77 -27.05
N ASP A 380 -29.32 -13.73 -27.77
CA ASP A 380 -30.22 -13.50 -28.92
C ASP A 380 -31.68 -13.27 -28.48
N ASN A 381 -32.01 -13.53 -27.21
CA ASN A 381 -33.32 -13.21 -26.67
C ASN A 381 -33.51 -11.69 -26.53
N PRO A 382 -34.75 -11.19 -26.43
CA PRO A 382 -35.02 -9.76 -26.20
C PRO A 382 -34.69 -9.29 -24.78
N GLY A 383 -34.39 -10.19 -23.84
CA GLY A 383 -34.06 -9.84 -22.44
C GLY A 383 -35.28 -9.70 -21.52
N GLY A 384 -36.46 -10.19 -21.91
CA GLY A 384 -37.65 -10.22 -21.05
C GLY A 384 -37.61 -11.35 -20.00
N LEU A 385 -38.57 -11.36 -19.06
CA LEU A 385 -38.61 -12.36 -17.99
C LEU A 385 -38.68 -13.82 -18.52
N ASP A 386 -39.50 -14.05 -19.54
CA ASP A 386 -39.70 -15.39 -20.15
C ASP A 386 -38.58 -15.76 -21.14
N ARG A 387 -37.90 -14.75 -21.69
CA ARG A 387 -36.78 -14.91 -22.64
C ARG A 387 -35.63 -13.98 -22.22
N PRO A 388 -34.88 -14.35 -21.17
CA PRO A 388 -33.81 -13.52 -20.63
C PRO A 388 -32.54 -13.59 -21.48
N PHE A 389 -31.68 -12.58 -21.34
CA PHE A 389 -30.30 -12.65 -21.83
C PHE A 389 -29.52 -13.74 -21.10
N ALA A 390 -28.44 -14.24 -21.71
CA ALA A 390 -27.53 -15.17 -21.05
C ALA A 390 -26.49 -14.43 -20.19
N THR A 391 -26.02 -13.28 -20.65
CA THR A 391 -24.85 -12.61 -20.08
C THR A 391 -25.13 -11.22 -19.51
N VAL A 392 -24.39 -10.87 -18.47
CA VAL A 392 -24.33 -9.51 -17.93
C VAL A 392 -23.78 -8.55 -18.98
N THR A 393 -22.79 -8.98 -19.77
CA THR A 393 -22.22 -8.20 -20.88
C THR A 393 -23.29 -7.73 -21.85
N LYS A 394 -24.20 -8.63 -22.26
CA LYS A 394 -25.31 -8.27 -23.15
C LYS A 394 -26.22 -7.24 -22.51
N ALA A 395 -26.64 -7.44 -21.26
CA ALA A 395 -27.51 -6.50 -20.56
C ALA A 395 -26.88 -5.11 -20.42
N VAL A 396 -25.60 -5.03 -20.01
CA VAL A 396 -24.85 -3.77 -19.89
C VAL A 396 -24.69 -3.07 -21.23
N SER A 397 -24.59 -3.81 -22.34
CA SER A 397 -24.44 -3.22 -23.67
C SER A 397 -25.69 -2.49 -24.19
N VAL A 398 -26.88 -2.80 -23.65
CA VAL A 398 -28.16 -2.27 -24.14
C VAL A 398 -28.88 -1.36 -23.14
N VAL A 399 -28.49 -1.40 -21.87
CA VAL A 399 -29.14 -0.65 -20.79
C VAL A 399 -28.97 0.86 -20.96
N ARG A 400 -30.02 1.61 -20.62
CA ARG A 400 -30.09 3.07 -20.67
C ARG A 400 -30.34 3.66 -19.28
N PRO A 401 -30.08 4.96 -19.07
CA PRO A 401 -30.40 5.65 -17.82
C PRO A 401 -31.83 5.36 -17.35
N GLY A 402 -31.99 5.00 -16.06
CA GLY A 402 -33.28 4.71 -15.44
C GLY A 402 -33.76 3.26 -15.58
N GLU A 403 -33.09 2.44 -16.40
CA GLU A 403 -33.46 1.05 -16.59
C GLU A 403 -32.86 0.13 -15.51
N THR A 404 -33.51 -1.01 -15.33
CA THR A 404 -33.13 -2.02 -14.33
C THR A 404 -32.82 -3.35 -15.01
N VAL A 405 -31.71 -3.97 -14.60
CA VAL A 405 -31.30 -5.33 -14.98
C VAL A 405 -31.47 -6.24 -13.76
N ALA A 406 -32.28 -7.29 -13.89
CA ALA A 406 -32.47 -8.32 -12.87
C ALA A 406 -31.76 -9.62 -13.25
N LEU A 407 -30.85 -10.08 -12.40
CA LEU A 407 -30.23 -11.39 -12.50
C LEU A 407 -31.11 -12.42 -11.79
N ARG A 408 -31.45 -13.49 -12.50
CA ARG A 408 -32.14 -14.66 -11.97
C ARG A 408 -31.21 -15.50 -11.09
N GLY A 409 -31.78 -16.36 -10.27
CA GLY A 409 -31.05 -17.28 -9.41
C GLY A 409 -30.28 -18.32 -10.23
N GLY A 410 -29.12 -18.71 -9.71
CA GLY A 410 -28.28 -19.75 -10.31
C GLY A 410 -26.84 -19.29 -10.49
N ARG A 411 -26.02 -20.18 -11.06
CA ARG A 411 -24.58 -19.95 -11.23
C ARG A 411 -24.25 -19.51 -12.66
N TYR A 412 -23.64 -18.34 -12.78
CA TYR A 412 -23.13 -17.77 -14.03
C TYR A 412 -21.62 -18.05 -14.14
N ARG A 413 -21.14 -18.42 -15.33
CA ARG A 413 -19.72 -18.74 -15.59
C ARG A 413 -19.17 -17.92 -16.76
N PRO A 414 -18.95 -16.61 -16.57
CA PRO A 414 -18.40 -15.77 -17.64
C PRO A 414 -16.98 -16.20 -18.02
N THR A 415 -16.68 -16.17 -19.31
CA THR A 415 -15.33 -16.37 -19.87
C THR A 415 -14.71 -15.06 -20.38
N ARG A 416 -15.44 -13.95 -20.26
CA ARG A 416 -15.03 -12.61 -20.68
C ARG A 416 -15.38 -11.57 -19.60
N PRO A 417 -14.55 -10.54 -19.42
CA PRO A 417 -14.84 -9.46 -18.49
C PRO A 417 -16.02 -8.59 -18.96
N VAL A 418 -16.57 -7.80 -18.04
CA VAL A 418 -17.64 -6.83 -18.27
C VAL A 418 -17.07 -5.42 -18.16
N GLU A 419 -17.22 -4.64 -19.21
CA GLU A 419 -16.92 -3.20 -19.19
C GLU A 419 -18.24 -2.41 -19.10
N ILE A 420 -18.36 -1.57 -18.08
CA ILE A 420 -19.52 -0.68 -17.88
C ILE A 420 -19.10 0.74 -18.22
N THR A 421 -19.56 1.24 -19.38
CA THR A 421 -19.26 2.59 -19.88
C THR A 421 -20.47 3.52 -19.91
N THR A 422 -21.69 2.97 -19.93
CA THR A 422 -22.93 3.76 -19.93
C THR A 422 -23.23 4.28 -18.52
N SER A 423 -23.34 5.60 -18.35
CA SER A 423 -23.72 6.22 -17.08
C SER A 423 -25.22 6.41 -16.98
N GLY A 424 -25.77 6.26 -15.77
CA GLY A 424 -27.08 6.83 -15.43
C GLY A 424 -26.98 8.34 -15.21
N THR A 425 -28.05 8.91 -14.68
CA THR A 425 -28.09 10.31 -14.22
C THR A 425 -28.51 10.36 -12.74
N PRO A 426 -28.40 11.51 -12.05
CA PRO A 426 -28.91 11.64 -10.68
C PRO A 426 -30.38 11.23 -10.54
N GLU A 427 -31.22 11.55 -11.54
CA GLU A 427 -32.65 11.28 -11.58
C GLU A 427 -32.97 9.89 -12.16
N GLN A 428 -32.10 9.35 -13.01
CA GLN A 428 -32.31 8.10 -13.75
C GLN A 428 -31.09 7.19 -13.59
N ARG A 429 -30.91 6.69 -12.36
CA ARG A 429 -29.86 5.71 -12.03
C ARG A 429 -30.11 4.39 -12.77
N ILE A 430 -29.04 3.73 -13.18
CA ILE A 430 -29.12 2.36 -13.72
C ILE A 430 -28.99 1.39 -12.56
N ILE A 431 -29.85 0.38 -12.50
CA ILE A 431 -29.86 -0.62 -11.42
C ILE A 431 -29.50 -1.99 -11.99
N ILE A 432 -28.54 -2.67 -11.37
CA ILE A 432 -28.30 -4.10 -11.57
C ILE A 432 -28.47 -4.81 -10.23
N SER A 433 -29.35 -5.80 -10.20
CA SER A 433 -29.81 -6.43 -8.95
C SER A 433 -30.08 -7.92 -9.15
N ASN A 434 -30.06 -8.69 -8.07
CA ASN A 434 -30.78 -9.98 -8.05
C ASN A 434 -32.30 -9.77 -8.20
N TYR A 435 -33.00 -10.77 -8.72
CA TYR A 435 -34.45 -10.79 -8.83
C TYR A 435 -35.10 -11.34 -7.56
N ARG A 436 -35.93 -10.54 -6.88
CA ARG A 436 -36.62 -10.91 -5.63
C ARG A 436 -35.65 -11.47 -4.59
N SER A 437 -35.85 -12.69 -4.11
CA SER A 437 -34.95 -13.38 -3.18
C SER A 437 -34.10 -14.45 -3.88
N GLU A 438 -34.06 -14.45 -5.21
CA GLU A 438 -33.18 -15.34 -5.96
C GLU A 438 -31.71 -14.94 -5.74
N ARG A 439 -30.81 -15.93 -5.77
CA ARG A 439 -29.38 -15.75 -5.51
C ARG A 439 -28.56 -15.98 -6.79
N PRO A 440 -28.16 -14.93 -7.50
CA PRO A 440 -27.22 -15.03 -8.62
C PRO A 440 -25.78 -15.17 -8.08
N VAL A 441 -25.12 -16.25 -8.45
CA VAL A 441 -23.72 -16.52 -8.10
C VAL A 441 -22.88 -16.42 -9.36
N ILE A 442 -22.01 -15.44 -9.45
CA ILE A 442 -21.10 -15.26 -10.58
C ILE A 442 -19.76 -15.88 -10.21
N ASP A 443 -19.42 -16.96 -10.91
CA ASP A 443 -18.16 -17.69 -10.80
C ASP A 443 -17.25 -17.27 -11.95
N ALA A 444 -16.41 -16.26 -11.69
CA ALA A 444 -15.52 -15.61 -12.65
C ALA A 444 -14.17 -16.33 -12.81
N SER A 445 -14.04 -17.56 -12.29
CA SER A 445 -12.81 -18.38 -12.41
C SER A 445 -12.46 -18.76 -13.85
N GLY A 446 -13.41 -18.67 -14.79
CA GLY A 446 -13.19 -18.90 -16.21
C GLY A 446 -12.52 -17.75 -16.97
N LEU A 447 -12.22 -16.62 -16.31
CA LEU A 447 -11.54 -15.49 -16.94
C LEU A 447 -10.03 -15.76 -17.16
N PRO A 448 -9.42 -15.21 -18.21
CA PRO A 448 -8.00 -15.43 -18.48
C PRO A 448 -7.09 -14.54 -17.61
N GLY A 449 -5.88 -15.05 -17.33
CA GLY A 449 -4.78 -14.26 -16.77
C GLY A 449 -5.08 -13.70 -15.38
N LYS A 450 -4.84 -12.39 -15.17
CA LYS A 450 -5.11 -11.64 -13.92
C LYS A 450 -6.25 -10.63 -14.11
N THR A 451 -7.22 -10.97 -14.95
CA THR A 451 -8.26 -10.04 -15.41
C THR A 451 -9.32 -9.82 -14.34
N SER A 452 -9.67 -8.57 -14.08
CA SER A 452 -10.82 -8.22 -13.23
C SER A 452 -12.13 -8.60 -13.93
N PHE A 453 -13.14 -9.05 -13.16
CA PHE A 453 -14.42 -9.42 -13.77
C PHE A 453 -15.20 -8.20 -14.28
N VAL A 454 -15.48 -7.21 -13.42
CA VAL A 454 -16.12 -5.96 -13.84
C VAL A 454 -15.14 -4.80 -13.81
N THR A 455 -15.10 -4.01 -14.87
CA THR A 455 -14.51 -2.67 -14.88
C THR A 455 -15.60 -1.63 -15.16
N GLN A 456 -15.86 -0.76 -14.20
CA GLN A 456 -16.82 0.34 -14.33
C GLN A 456 -16.09 1.66 -14.55
N ARG A 457 -16.40 2.31 -15.68
CA ARG A 457 -15.98 3.67 -16.06
C ARG A 457 -17.15 4.64 -16.14
N ALA A 458 -18.27 4.25 -15.56
CA ALA A 458 -19.53 4.96 -15.59
C ALA A 458 -19.96 5.41 -14.19
N SER A 459 -20.95 6.30 -14.12
CA SER A 459 -21.48 6.88 -12.88
C SER A 459 -22.98 6.63 -12.71
N TYR A 460 -23.50 6.89 -11.51
CA TYR A 460 -24.93 6.78 -11.17
C TYR A 460 -25.51 5.36 -11.31
N TRP A 461 -24.73 4.35 -10.91
CA TRP A 461 -25.18 2.97 -10.84
C TRP A 461 -25.66 2.59 -9.43
N VAL A 462 -26.57 1.63 -9.35
CA VAL A 462 -26.86 0.85 -8.15
C VAL A 462 -26.58 -0.61 -8.47
N VAL A 463 -25.57 -1.18 -7.83
CA VAL A 463 -25.15 -2.57 -7.97
C VAL A 463 -25.49 -3.28 -6.68
N GLN A 464 -26.36 -4.29 -6.72
CA GLN A 464 -26.85 -4.89 -5.48
C GLN A 464 -27.20 -6.38 -5.51
N GLY A 465 -27.08 -7.03 -4.35
CA GLY A 465 -27.55 -8.41 -4.15
C GLY A 465 -26.83 -9.45 -5.01
N LEU A 466 -25.60 -9.14 -5.44
CA LEU A 466 -24.80 -10.03 -6.30
C LEU A 466 -23.72 -10.72 -5.48
N GLU A 467 -23.48 -11.99 -5.81
CA GLU A 467 -22.30 -12.73 -5.37
C GLU A 467 -21.33 -12.88 -6.53
N ILE A 468 -20.07 -12.50 -6.33
CA ILE A 468 -19.01 -12.63 -7.33
C ILE A 468 -17.81 -13.30 -6.67
N SER A 469 -17.32 -14.36 -7.31
CA SER A 469 -16.18 -15.10 -6.81
C SER A 469 -15.26 -15.59 -7.91
N GLY A 470 -14.02 -15.91 -7.55
CA GLY A 470 -13.06 -16.56 -8.43
C GLY A 470 -12.48 -15.66 -9.52
N ALA A 471 -12.70 -14.34 -9.50
CA ALA A 471 -12.08 -13.47 -10.50
C ALA A 471 -10.55 -13.52 -10.34
N PRO A 472 -9.76 -13.74 -11.41
CA PRO A 472 -8.30 -13.77 -11.30
C PRO A 472 -7.66 -12.43 -10.95
N GLY A 473 -8.36 -11.32 -11.24
CA GLY A 473 -8.04 -9.98 -10.76
C GLY A 473 -9.02 -9.54 -9.67
N HIS A 474 -9.50 -8.30 -9.75
CA HIS A 474 -10.56 -7.80 -8.87
C HIS A 474 -11.91 -8.41 -9.26
N ALA A 475 -12.81 -8.64 -8.29
CA ALA A 475 -14.20 -8.94 -8.63
C ALA A 475 -14.86 -7.74 -9.32
N TYR A 476 -14.58 -6.54 -8.80
CA TYR A 476 -15.17 -5.31 -9.30
C TYR A 476 -14.19 -4.14 -9.17
N LEU A 477 -13.91 -3.48 -10.29
CA LEU A 477 -13.03 -2.33 -10.38
C LEU A 477 -13.82 -1.09 -10.84
N CYS A 478 -14.02 -0.12 -9.96
CA CYS A 478 -14.51 1.21 -10.30
C CYS A 478 -13.34 2.15 -10.57
N ARG A 479 -13.34 2.80 -11.74
CA ARG A 479 -12.36 3.81 -12.14
C ARG A 479 -13.05 5.14 -12.35
N SER A 480 -12.77 6.11 -11.49
CA SER A 480 -13.39 7.45 -11.51
C SER A 480 -14.93 7.43 -11.48
N CYS A 481 -15.53 6.37 -10.92
CA CYS A 481 -17.00 6.29 -10.84
C CYS A 481 -17.53 7.31 -9.83
N ARG A 482 -18.70 7.88 -10.12
CA ARG A 482 -19.33 8.88 -9.27
C ARG A 482 -20.71 8.45 -8.85
N ARG A 483 -21.09 8.84 -7.64
CA ARG A 483 -22.46 8.75 -7.12
C ARG A 483 -23.05 7.34 -7.27
N SER A 484 -22.23 6.29 -7.30
CA SER A 484 -22.68 4.90 -7.45
C SER A 484 -22.89 4.26 -6.09
N VAL A 485 -23.79 3.28 -6.03
CA VAL A 485 -24.13 2.54 -4.81
C VAL A 485 -23.80 1.07 -5.01
N PHE A 486 -23.03 0.50 -4.10
CA PHE A 486 -22.68 -0.91 -4.03
C PHE A 486 -23.32 -1.46 -2.76
N ARG A 487 -24.35 -2.29 -2.88
CA ARG A 487 -25.21 -2.69 -1.75
C ARG A 487 -25.37 -4.19 -1.65
N ALA A 488 -25.26 -4.76 -0.45
CA ALA A 488 -25.53 -6.19 -0.24
C ALA A 488 -24.78 -7.09 -1.23
N LEU A 489 -23.51 -6.76 -1.48
CA LEU A 489 -22.62 -7.57 -2.31
C LEU A 489 -21.92 -8.62 -1.45
N SER A 490 -21.64 -9.77 -2.05
CA SER A 490 -20.80 -10.83 -1.48
C SER A 490 -19.65 -11.08 -2.46
N LEU A 491 -18.47 -10.52 -2.19
CA LEU A 491 -17.32 -10.59 -3.09
C LEU A 491 -16.18 -11.36 -2.42
N HIS A 492 -15.87 -12.54 -2.95
CA HIS A 492 -14.93 -13.43 -2.26
C HIS A 492 -14.13 -14.34 -3.17
N ASP A 493 -13.05 -14.93 -2.64
CA ASP A 493 -12.19 -15.85 -3.39
C ASP A 493 -11.63 -15.25 -4.70
N ASN A 494 -11.34 -13.95 -4.70
CA ASN A 494 -10.77 -13.26 -5.88
C ASN A 494 -9.25 -13.13 -5.76
N GLY A 495 -8.60 -13.03 -6.92
CA GLY A 495 -7.15 -12.99 -7.11
C GLY A 495 -6.48 -11.67 -6.76
N ARG A 496 -7.25 -10.66 -6.31
CA ARG A 496 -6.85 -9.31 -5.84
C ARG A 496 -7.94 -8.77 -4.90
N THR A 497 -7.80 -7.51 -4.46
CA THR A 497 -8.86 -6.76 -3.76
C THR A 497 -10.24 -7.00 -4.38
N ALA A 498 -11.24 -7.38 -3.59
CA ALA A 498 -12.55 -7.73 -4.14
C ALA A 498 -13.23 -6.55 -4.86
N LEU A 499 -13.42 -5.42 -4.16
CA LEU A 499 -13.93 -4.18 -4.73
C LEU A 499 -12.87 -3.08 -4.63
N LEU A 500 -12.44 -2.52 -5.76
CA LEU A 500 -11.49 -1.41 -5.79
C LEU A 500 -12.13 -0.18 -6.44
N LEU A 501 -12.23 0.91 -5.68
CA LEU A 501 -12.59 2.25 -6.15
C LEU A 501 -11.31 3.08 -6.27
N ARG A 502 -10.98 3.55 -7.48
CA ARG A 502 -9.70 4.23 -7.71
C ARG A 502 -9.76 5.31 -8.78
N ASP A 503 -8.64 5.98 -8.95
CA ASP A 503 -8.40 7.08 -9.88
C ASP A 503 -9.09 8.40 -9.44
N ASN A 504 -8.62 9.50 -10.00
CA ASN A 504 -9.15 10.84 -9.70
C ASN A 504 -10.60 10.98 -10.16
N GLY A 505 -11.40 11.69 -9.36
CA GLY A 505 -12.81 11.91 -9.65
C GLY A 505 -13.72 10.76 -9.20
N THR A 506 -13.24 9.89 -8.32
CA THR A 506 -14.04 8.86 -7.64
C THR A 506 -14.81 9.50 -6.49
N VAL A 507 -16.04 9.97 -6.74
CA VAL A 507 -16.74 10.93 -5.86
C VAL A 507 -18.10 10.42 -5.45
N GLY A 508 -18.43 10.53 -4.16
CA GLY A 508 -19.80 10.37 -3.68
C GLY A 508 -20.34 8.94 -3.81
N ASN A 509 -19.46 7.93 -3.84
CA ASN A 509 -19.89 6.54 -3.90
C ASN A 509 -20.27 6.02 -2.50
N LEU A 510 -21.24 5.12 -2.44
CA LEU A 510 -21.67 4.46 -1.22
C LEU A 510 -21.46 2.96 -1.34
N VAL A 511 -20.58 2.40 -0.52
CA VAL A 511 -20.46 0.96 -0.30
C VAL A 511 -21.19 0.63 0.99
N VAL A 512 -22.23 -0.19 0.91
CA VAL A 512 -23.14 -0.40 2.04
C VAL A 512 -23.54 -1.86 2.20
N ASP A 513 -23.61 -2.33 3.44
CA ASP A 513 -24.20 -3.62 3.80
C ASP A 513 -23.59 -4.82 3.04
N SER A 514 -22.30 -4.77 2.71
CA SER A 514 -21.61 -5.74 1.83
C SER A 514 -20.52 -6.53 2.55
N ASP A 515 -20.25 -7.74 2.07
CA ASP A 515 -19.25 -8.68 2.59
C ASP A 515 -18.12 -8.90 1.59
N PHE A 516 -16.89 -8.80 2.07
CA PHE A 516 -15.67 -8.98 1.27
C PHE A 516 -14.72 -9.91 2.01
N PHE A 517 -14.46 -11.10 1.48
CA PHE A 517 -13.75 -12.13 2.23
C PHE A 517 -12.98 -13.13 1.39
N HIS A 518 -12.00 -13.82 1.99
CA HIS A 518 -11.19 -14.86 1.34
C HIS A 518 -10.47 -14.44 0.05
N ASN A 519 -10.34 -13.13 -0.18
CA ASN A 519 -9.60 -12.59 -1.33
C ASN A 519 -8.11 -12.79 -1.10
N ARG A 520 -7.40 -13.27 -2.12
CA ARG A 520 -6.01 -13.71 -2.03
C ARG A 520 -5.34 -13.71 -3.38
N ASP A 521 -4.06 -13.42 -3.39
CA ASP A 521 -3.28 -13.26 -4.61
C ASP A 521 -1.96 -14.03 -4.48
N PRO A 522 -1.93 -15.31 -4.95
CA PRO A 522 -0.74 -16.16 -4.82
C PRO A 522 0.51 -15.57 -5.49
N ASP A 523 0.32 -14.73 -6.51
CA ASP A 523 1.40 -14.13 -7.30
C ASP A 523 2.11 -12.97 -6.61
N THR A 524 1.52 -12.39 -5.56
CA THR A 524 2.21 -11.42 -4.68
C THR A 524 2.21 -11.88 -3.23
N HIS A 525 2.10 -13.19 -3.01
CA HIS A 525 2.20 -13.82 -1.69
C HIS A 525 1.16 -13.30 -0.68
N GLY A 526 0.02 -12.80 -1.16
CA GLY A 526 -1.04 -12.26 -0.30
C GLY A 526 -0.96 -10.76 -0.02
N GLU A 527 -0.08 -9.98 -0.67
CA GLU A 527 0.13 -8.53 -0.42
C GLU A 527 -0.93 -7.62 -1.09
N THR A 528 -1.91 -8.17 -1.83
CA THR A 528 -2.92 -7.33 -2.52
C THR A 528 -4.35 -7.85 -2.46
N GLY A 529 -4.56 -8.92 -1.71
CA GLY A 529 -5.85 -9.58 -1.56
C GLY A 529 -6.68 -8.93 -0.48
N ASP A 530 -7.08 -7.66 -0.64
CA ASP A 530 -7.92 -6.96 0.33
C ASP A 530 -9.42 -7.28 0.20
N GLY A 531 -10.20 -6.92 1.21
CA GLY A 531 -11.66 -6.86 1.08
C GLY A 531 -12.12 -5.70 0.19
N LEU A 532 -11.84 -4.46 0.60
CA LEU A 532 -12.25 -3.23 -0.10
C LEU A 532 -11.12 -2.21 -0.14
N GLY A 533 -10.83 -1.68 -1.33
CA GLY A 533 -9.93 -0.55 -1.51
C GLY A 533 -10.66 0.70 -1.99
N ILE A 534 -10.39 1.85 -1.37
CA ILE A 534 -10.61 3.17 -1.97
C ILE A 534 -9.25 3.84 -2.08
N GLU A 535 -8.54 3.57 -3.17
CA GLU A 535 -7.09 3.74 -3.25
C GLU A 535 -6.66 4.43 -4.54
N TYR A 536 -5.42 4.92 -4.59
CA TYR A 536 -4.78 5.46 -5.79
C TYR A 536 -5.63 6.52 -6.53
N GLY A 537 -5.92 7.65 -5.90
CA GLY A 537 -6.78 8.64 -6.53
C GLY A 537 -7.27 9.78 -5.63
N SER A 538 -8.37 10.38 -6.04
CA SER A 538 -9.02 11.49 -5.33
C SER A 538 -10.51 11.51 -5.60
N GLY A 539 -11.25 12.12 -4.68
CA GLY A 539 -12.68 12.40 -4.78
C GLY A 539 -13.36 12.32 -3.42
N ALA A 540 -14.13 13.36 -3.12
CA ALA A 540 -14.78 13.51 -1.83
C ALA A 540 -16.05 12.64 -1.71
N ASP A 541 -16.63 12.65 -0.50
CA ASP A 541 -17.95 12.11 -0.19
C ASP A 541 -18.12 10.59 -0.39
N ASN A 542 -17.03 9.83 -0.50
CA ASN A 542 -17.12 8.38 -0.50
C ASN A 542 -17.41 7.87 0.91
N VAL A 543 -18.35 6.93 1.00
CA VAL A 543 -18.86 6.38 2.27
C VAL A 543 -18.84 4.86 2.23
N VAL A 544 -18.36 4.27 3.31
CA VAL A 544 -18.43 2.84 3.58
C VAL A 544 -19.26 2.63 4.85
N ARG A 545 -20.27 1.78 4.80
CA ARG A 545 -21.20 1.59 5.93
C ARG A 545 -21.70 0.16 6.07
N GLY A 546 -21.78 -0.39 7.27
CA GLY A 546 -22.44 -1.69 7.49
C GLY A 546 -21.72 -2.88 6.83
N CYS A 547 -20.45 -2.71 6.44
CA CYS A 547 -19.71 -3.71 5.68
C CYS A 547 -18.95 -4.68 6.60
N ARG A 548 -18.67 -5.90 6.12
CA ARG A 548 -17.75 -6.84 6.77
C ARG A 548 -16.59 -7.15 5.83
N PHE A 549 -15.38 -7.09 6.36
CA PHE A 549 -14.15 -7.43 5.67
C PHE A 549 -13.44 -8.52 6.45
N TYR A 550 -13.36 -9.74 5.93
CA TYR A 550 -12.84 -10.81 6.76
C TYR A 550 -12.05 -11.88 6.05
N GLU A 551 -11.05 -12.40 6.76
CA GLU A 551 -10.22 -13.51 6.31
C GLU A 551 -9.63 -13.28 4.91
N ASN A 552 -9.34 -12.02 4.59
CA ASN A 552 -8.61 -11.61 3.40
C ASN A 552 -7.11 -11.82 3.62
N ALA A 553 -6.35 -11.99 2.54
CA ALA A 553 -4.93 -12.28 2.61
C ALA A 553 -4.12 -11.08 3.09
N ASP A 554 -4.46 -9.88 2.64
CA ASP A 554 -3.81 -8.65 3.06
C ASP A 554 -4.63 -7.92 4.12
N ASP A 555 -5.31 -6.83 3.75
CA ASP A 555 -6.08 -6.02 4.67
C ASP A 555 -7.60 -6.25 4.52
N GLY A 556 -8.34 -5.90 5.57
CA GLY A 556 -9.80 -5.84 5.46
C GLY A 556 -10.24 -4.69 4.53
N MET A 557 -9.79 -3.47 4.86
CA MET A 557 -10.07 -2.28 4.07
C MET A 557 -8.87 -1.34 4.01
N GLY A 558 -8.53 -0.89 2.78
CA GLY A 558 -7.41 -0.01 2.47
C GLY A 558 -7.78 1.33 1.86
N LEU A 559 -7.04 2.38 2.25
CA LEU A 559 -7.14 3.76 1.73
C LEU A 559 -5.82 4.24 1.10
N HIS A 560 -4.98 3.33 0.61
CA HIS A 560 -3.63 3.61 0.17
C HIS A 560 -3.60 4.70 -0.93
N GLU A 561 -2.76 5.73 -0.74
CA GLU A 561 -2.58 6.85 -1.69
C GLU A 561 -3.88 7.58 -2.14
N PHE A 562 -4.99 7.44 -1.40
CA PHE A 562 -6.20 8.17 -1.71
C PHE A 562 -6.21 9.54 -1.04
N THR A 563 -6.25 10.59 -1.86
CA THR A 563 -5.95 11.97 -1.45
C THR A 563 -7.18 12.77 -0.99
N SER A 564 -8.32 12.11 -0.81
CA SER A 564 -9.57 12.75 -0.37
C SER A 564 -10.18 11.99 0.79
N ALA A 565 -10.86 12.71 1.69
CA ALA A 565 -11.44 12.11 2.89
C ALA A 565 -12.49 11.06 2.53
N VAL A 566 -12.47 9.97 3.29
CA VAL A 566 -13.42 8.85 3.21
C VAL A 566 -14.06 8.71 4.58
N ARG A 567 -15.35 8.40 4.61
CA ARG A 567 -16.10 8.17 5.84
C ARG A 567 -16.50 6.70 5.96
N ILE A 568 -16.09 6.07 7.06
CA ILE A 568 -16.35 4.68 7.38
C ILE A 568 -17.23 4.64 8.62
N GLU A 569 -18.30 3.86 8.59
CA GLU A 569 -19.26 3.80 9.69
C GLU A 569 -19.72 2.37 9.91
N ARG A 570 -19.88 1.94 11.16
CA ARG A 570 -20.60 0.70 11.48
C ARG A 570 -20.13 -0.50 10.67
N SER A 571 -18.82 -0.64 10.49
CA SER A 571 -18.24 -1.69 9.65
C SER A 571 -17.30 -2.55 10.48
N TRP A 572 -17.17 -3.82 10.09
CA TRP A 572 -16.44 -4.83 10.85
C TRP A 572 -15.29 -5.39 10.01
N SER A 573 -14.11 -5.55 10.61
CA SER A 573 -12.93 -6.09 9.93
C SER A 573 -12.23 -7.15 10.78
N PHE A 574 -12.15 -8.40 10.32
CA PHE A 574 -11.65 -9.47 11.18
C PHE A 574 -10.94 -10.63 10.49
N GLY A 575 -9.97 -11.24 11.18
CA GLY A 575 -9.29 -12.43 10.67
C GLY A 575 -8.38 -12.20 9.45
N ASN A 576 -8.12 -10.96 9.05
CA ASN A 576 -7.31 -10.65 7.87
C ASN A 576 -5.80 -10.90 8.15
N GLY A 577 -5.01 -11.18 7.12
CA GLY A 577 -3.55 -11.40 7.24
C GLY A 577 -3.12 -12.75 7.82
N VAL A 578 -4.03 -13.72 7.94
CA VAL A 578 -3.68 -15.08 8.38
C VAL A 578 -3.57 -15.97 7.16
N ASN A 579 -2.41 -16.61 6.99
CA ASN A 579 -2.15 -17.52 5.87
C ASN A 579 -3.01 -18.80 5.98
N ARG A 580 -4.20 -18.77 5.37
CA ARG A 580 -5.13 -19.92 5.30
C ARG A 580 -4.93 -20.80 4.08
N TRP A 581 -4.08 -20.37 3.15
CA TRP A 581 -3.95 -21.00 1.83
C TRP A 581 -2.61 -21.68 1.61
N GLY A 582 -1.73 -21.66 2.61
CA GLY A 582 -0.39 -22.25 2.52
C GLY A 582 0.49 -21.55 1.49
N LEU A 583 0.33 -20.24 1.32
CA LEU A 583 1.20 -19.44 0.47
C LEU A 583 2.57 -19.33 1.15
N GLU A 584 3.64 -19.65 0.44
CA GLU A 584 5.00 -19.60 0.96
C GLU A 584 5.93 -18.94 -0.07
N PRO A 585 6.49 -17.75 0.20
CA PRO A 585 6.27 -16.92 1.41
C PRO A 585 4.83 -16.38 1.49
N PHE A 586 4.49 -15.76 2.63
CA PHE A 586 3.25 -15.02 2.85
C PHE A 586 3.58 -13.62 3.36
N ASP A 587 3.15 -12.61 2.61
CA ASP A 587 3.55 -11.21 2.77
C ASP A 587 2.35 -10.28 3.09
N GLY A 588 1.16 -10.83 3.40
CA GLY A 588 0.01 -10.04 3.79
C GLY A 588 0.21 -9.30 5.13
N ASP A 589 -0.09 -8.01 5.16
CA ASP A 589 0.05 -7.11 6.30
C ASP A 589 -0.93 -7.47 7.44
N GLY A 590 -2.19 -7.76 7.09
CA GLY A 590 -3.20 -8.18 8.05
C GLY A 590 -3.84 -7.07 8.85
N TYR A 591 -4.00 -5.87 8.29
CA TYR A 591 -4.66 -4.78 9.00
C TYR A 591 -6.18 -4.87 8.89
N GLY A 592 -6.86 -4.54 9.99
CA GLY A 592 -8.32 -4.40 9.99
C GLY A 592 -8.76 -3.23 9.12
N PHE A 593 -8.35 -2.02 9.49
CA PHE A 593 -8.60 -0.78 8.75
C PHE A 593 -7.32 0.02 8.55
N LYS A 594 -6.85 0.11 7.29
CA LYS A 594 -5.68 0.88 6.87
C LYS A 594 -6.12 2.24 6.34
N LEU A 595 -5.99 3.26 7.18
CA LEU A 595 -6.52 4.61 6.94
C LEU A 595 -5.52 5.55 6.25
N GLY A 596 -4.64 4.99 5.43
CA GLY A 596 -3.55 5.72 4.79
C GLY A 596 -2.64 4.81 3.98
N GLY A 597 -1.41 5.27 3.76
CA GLY A 597 -0.40 4.56 2.98
C GLY A 597 0.14 5.41 1.83
N GLY A 598 1.32 5.01 1.34
CA GLY A 598 2.08 5.70 0.30
C GLY A 598 3.43 6.22 0.78
N ASP A 599 4.28 6.64 -0.15
CA ASP A 599 5.60 7.23 0.15
C ASP A 599 5.89 8.46 -0.76
N PRO A 600 5.74 9.70 -0.23
CA PRO A 600 5.18 10.02 1.07
C PRO A 600 3.66 9.75 1.11
N ALA A 601 3.15 9.30 2.25
CA ALA A 601 1.71 9.11 2.43
C ALA A 601 0.96 10.46 2.40
N PRO A 602 -0.19 10.55 1.70
CA PRO A 602 -1.04 11.75 1.74
C PRO A 602 -1.52 12.04 3.17
N ALA A 603 -1.48 13.31 3.57
CA ALA A 603 -2.10 13.76 4.82
C ALA A 603 -3.59 14.05 4.57
N VAL A 604 -4.45 13.11 4.96
CA VAL A 604 -5.89 13.14 4.67
C VAL A 604 -6.71 12.86 5.92
N ASN A 605 -7.75 13.66 6.11
CA ASN A 605 -8.60 13.61 7.30
C ASN A 605 -9.74 12.59 7.11
N HIS A 606 -9.41 11.30 7.02
CA HIS A 606 -10.45 10.26 6.99
C HIS A 606 -11.20 10.19 8.32
N SER A 607 -12.40 9.62 8.31
CA SER A 607 -13.19 9.41 9.51
C SER A 607 -13.69 7.97 9.60
N ILE A 608 -13.58 7.38 10.79
CA ILE A 608 -14.12 6.07 11.09
C ILE A 608 -14.85 6.09 12.43
N THR A 609 -16.10 5.64 12.41
CA THR A 609 -16.95 5.64 13.59
C THR A 609 -17.71 4.33 13.77
N ASP A 610 -17.95 3.98 15.04
CA ASP A 610 -18.83 2.88 15.43
C ASP A 610 -18.45 1.54 14.77
N SER A 611 -17.16 1.34 14.48
CA SER A 611 -16.63 0.20 13.73
C SER A 611 -15.81 -0.74 14.62
N ALA A 612 -15.67 -2.00 14.23
CA ALA A 612 -14.97 -2.98 15.04
C ALA A 612 -13.93 -3.78 14.25
N ALA A 613 -12.76 -4.01 14.85
CA ALA A 613 -11.70 -4.82 14.28
C ALA A 613 -11.24 -5.91 15.25
N TRP A 614 -11.25 -7.18 14.84
CA TRP A 614 -10.82 -8.26 15.74
C TRP A 614 -10.11 -9.43 15.06
N ASP A 615 -9.24 -10.11 15.82
CA ASP A 615 -8.53 -11.32 15.36
C ASP A 615 -7.78 -11.12 14.02
N ASN A 616 -7.43 -9.89 13.63
CA ASN A 616 -6.56 -9.63 12.47
C ASN A 616 -5.10 -9.93 12.85
N ALA A 617 -4.27 -10.38 11.89
CA ALA A 617 -2.88 -10.71 12.16
C ALA A 617 -2.01 -9.48 12.51
N GLY A 618 -2.32 -8.33 11.89
CA GLY A 618 -1.67 -7.05 12.12
C GLY A 618 -2.47 -6.13 13.06
N TYR A 619 -2.49 -4.83 12.75
CA TYR A 619 -3.23 -3.82 13.50
C TYR A 619 -4.75 -3.92 13.34
N GLY A 620 -5.50 -3.53 14.38
CA GLY A 620 -6.95 -3.32 14.25
C GLY A 620 -7.27 -2.09 13.39
N PHE A 621 -6.77 -0.93 13.82
CA PHE A 621 -6.91 0.36 13.13
C PHE A 621 -5.53 1.02 13.04
N THR A 622 -5.11 1.41 11.83
CA THR A 622 -3.82 2.06 11.62
C THR A 622 -3.92 3.29 10.71
N GLU A 623 -3.21 4.35 11.05
CA GLU A 623 -3.04 5.52 10.16
C GLU A 623 -2.14 5.21 8.97
N SER A 624 -1.33 4.15 9.02
CA SER A 624 -0.42 3.73 7.94
C SER A 624 0.37 4.90 7.33
N SER A 625 1.04 5.69 8.18
CA SER A 625 1.82 6.89 7.83
C SER A 625 1.03 8.13 7.39
N ASN A 626 -0.31 8.10 7.38
CA ASN A 626 -1.10 9.29 7.11
C ASN A 626 -0.97 10.31 8.25
N ALA A 627 -0.36 11.46 7.96
CA ALA A 627 -0.13 12.51 8.95
C ALA A 627 -1.30 13.49 9.14
N GLY A 628 -2.47 13.21 8.54
CA GLY A 628 -3.67 14.05 8.59
C GLY A 628 -4.31 14.16 9.97
N ALA A 629 -5.39 14.92 10.07
CA ALA A 629 -6.22 15.03 11.26
C ALA A 629 -7.42 14.05 11.16
N LEU A 630 -7.13 12.75 11.26
CA LEU A 630 -8.15 11.70 11.18
C LEU A 630 -9.13 11.80 12.36
N SER A 631 -10.38 11.37 12.17
CA SER A 631 -11.36 11.24 13.26
C SER A 631 -11.71 9.78 13.50
N VAL A 632 -11.30 9.25 14.65
CA VAL A 632 -11.45 7.84 15.03
C VAL A 632 -12.27 7.79 16.31
N ARG A 633 -13.58 7.50 16.21
CA ARG A 633 -14.49 7.62 17.37
C ARG A 633 -15.38 6.40 17.60
N GLY A 634 -15.49 5.97 18.85
CA GLY A 634 -16.46 4.92 19.22
C GLY A 634 -16.17 3.60 18.54
N ASN A 635 -14.91 3.27 18.27
CA ASN A 635 -14.54 2.01 17.60
C ASN A 635 -14.07 0.98 18.62
N THR A 636 -14.17 -0.31 18.30
CA THR A 636 -13.66 -1.40 19.15
C THR A 636 -12.56 -2.21 18.44
N ALA A 637 -11.39 -2.37 19.06
CA ALA A 637 -10.33 -3.28 18.63
C ALA A 637 -10.16 -4.42 19.65
N PHE A 638 -10.16 -5.67 19.19
CA PHE A 638 -10.10 -6.82 20.09
C PHE A 638 -9.23 -7.96 19.53
N ARG A 639 -8.25 -8.43 20.29
CA ARG A 639 -7.39 -9.57 19.90
C ARG A 639 -6.74 -9.47 18.51
N ASN A 640 -6.40 -8.27 18.07
CA ASN A 640 -5.54 -8.12 16.90
C ASN A 640 -4.10 -8.49 17.27
N GLY A 641 -3.34 -9.07 16.33
CA GLY A 641 -2.00 -9.59 16.57
C GLY A 641 -0.97 -8.50 16.88
N GLU A 642 -1.19 -7.29 16.35
CA GLU A 642 -0.45 -6.08 16.73
C GLU A 642 -1.31 -5.12 17.55
N ALA A 643 -1.10 -3.81 17.39
CA ALA A 643 -1.82 -2.82 18.16
C ALA A 643 -3.32 -2.76 17.77
N GLY A 644 -4.20 -2.61 18.74
CA GLY A 644 -5.62 -2.33 18.48
C GLY A 644 -5.78 -1.02 17.71
N PHE A 645 -5.09 0.04 18.15
CA PHE A 645 -5.00 1.33 17.48
C PHE A 645 -3.53 1.76 17.33
N ALA A 646 -3.05 1.95 16.09
CA ALA A 646 -1.69 2.42 15.79
C ALA A 646 -1.74 3.80 15.11
N PHE A 647 -1.50 4.84 15.91
CA PHE A 647 -1.54 6.25 15.51
C PHE A 647 -0.38 7.01 16.14
N GLU A 648 0.76 7.13 15.45
CA GLU A 648 2.01 7.64 16.03
C GLU A 648 2.48 8.97 15.42
N LEU A 649 2.03 9.30 14.21
CA LEU A 649 2.50 10.42 13.39
C LEU A 649 1.42 11.47 13.12
N SER A 650 0.14 11.04 13.07
CA SER A 650 -0.99 11.89 12.71
C SER A 650 -1.31 12.97 13.75
N ALA A 651 -2.13 13.93 13.33
CA ALA A 651 -2.84 14.85 14.23
C ALA A 651 -4.26 14.33 14.52
N ALA A 652 -4.43 13.00 14.61
CA ALA A 652 -5.73 12.37 14.74
C ALA A 652 -6.43 12.68 16.07
N LEU A 653 -7.75 12.56 16.04
CA LEU A 653 -8.62 12.62 17.20
C LEU A 653 -9.16 11.22 17.49
N LEU A 654 -8.71 10.62 18.60
CA LEU A 654 -9.13 9.29 19.06
C LEU A 654 -9.99 9.44 20.31
N HIS A 655 -11.30 9.27 20.16
CA HIS A 655 -12.23 9.44 21.28
C HIS A 655 -13.15 8.24 21.46
N ASN A 656 -13.41 7.88 22.71
CA ASN A 656 -14.39 6.84 23.05
C ASN A 656 -14.08 5.48 22.41
N ASN A 657 -12.83 5.16 22.11
CA ASN A 657 -12.48 3.88 21.50
C ASN A 657 -12.21 2.82 22.58
N LEU A 658 -12.57 1.58 22.28
CA LEU A 658 -12.33 0.41 23.12
C LEU A 658 -11.23 -0.45 22.49
N ALA A 659 -10.14 -0.68 23.22
CA ALA A 659 -9.13 -1.67 22.89
C ALA A 659 -8.98 -2.64 24.07
N VAL A 660 -9.02 -3.95 23.77
CA VAL A 660 -8.88 -5.03 24.74
C VAL A 660 -8.15 -6.22 24.11
N ASP A 661 -7.23 -6.82 24.86
CA ASP A 661 -6.53 -8.09 24.53
C ASP A 661 -5.80 -8.10 23.17
N ASN A 662 -5.45 -6.93 22.62
CA ASN A 662 -4.61 -6.84 21.42
C ASN A 662 -3.13 -7.08 21.77
N GLY A 663 -2.26 -7.24 20.76
CA GLY A 663 -0.81 -7.31 21.00
C GLY A 663 -0.30 -6.10 21.78
N ASP A 664 -0.75 -4.90 21.39
CA ASP A 664 -0.78 -3.70 22.24
C ASP A 664 -2.19 -3.10 22.14
N ASP A 665 -2.77 -2.55 23.20
CA ASP A 665 -4.10 -1.96 23.06
C ASP A 665 -4.08 -0.67 22.22
N ALA A 666 -3.07 0.18 22.41
CA ALA A 666 -2.87 1.38 21.59
C ALA A 666 -1.39 1.82 21.55
N ARG A 667 -0.96 2.29 20.38
CA ARG A 667 0.31 3.00 20.14
C ARG A 667 -0.01 4.41 19.70
N ILE A 668 0.19 5.38 20.60
CA ILE A 668 -0.26 6.77 20.43
C ILE A 668 0.91 7.75 20.44
N GLY A 669 1.01 8.57 19.39
CA GLY A 669 2.03 9.60 19.24
C GLY A 669 1.66 10.94 19.87
N GLY A 670 2.66 11.77 20.18
CA GLY A 670 2.46 13.02 20.91
C GLY A 670 1.66 14.13 20.19
N ARG A 671 1.34 13.95 18.89
CA ARG A 671 0.48 14.87 18.12
C ARG A 671 -1.00 14.45 18.11
N VAL A 672 -1.29 13.23 18.56
CA VAL A 672 -2.64 12.69 18.62
C VAL A 672 -3.39 13.29 19.80
N ASN A 673 -4.62 13.72 19.55
CA ASN A 673 -5.55 14.10 20.60
C ASN A 673 -6.39 12.87 20.97
N ALA A 674 -6.00 12.18 22.04
CA ALA A 674 -6.69 11.02 22.57
C ALA A 674 -7.37 11.35 23.90
N ALA A 675 -8.66 11.04 24.03
CA ALA A 675 -9.39 11.15 25.29
C ALA A 675 -10.55 10.16 25.37
N ASP A 676 -10.95 9.84 26.59
CA ASP A 676 -12.09 8.95 26.88
C ASP A 676 -11.99 7.57 26.22
N ASN A 677 -10.79 7.08 25.89
CA ASN A 677 -10.59 5.73 25.37
C ASN A 677 -10.40 4.73 26.52
N SER A 678 -10.49 3.43 26.21
CA SER A 678 -10.26 2.39 27.22
C SER A 678 -8.85 2.45 27.81
N TRP A 679 -7.83 2.77 27.03
CA TRP A 679 -6.44 2.89 27.49
C TRP A 679 -6.16 4.15 28.33
N ASP A 680 -7.09 5.12 28.34
CA ASP A 680 -6.98 6.33 29.17
C ASP A 680 -7.51 6.09 30.60
N GLN A 681 -8.09 4.91 30.86
CA GLN A 681 -8.79 4.59 32.11
C GLN A 681 -8.39 3.19 32.63
N PRO A 682 -8.25 2.99 33.95
CA PRO A 682 -7.91 1.67 34.49
C PRO A 682 -9.08 0.68 34.39
N GLY A 683 -8.77 -0.62 34.40
CA GLY A 683 -9.77 -1.69 34.58
C GLY A 683 -10.60 -2.00 33.33
N TRP A 684 -10.00 -1.88 32.14
CA TRP A 684 -10.53 -2.46 30.91
C TRP A 684 -9.84 -3.81 30.65
N SER A 685 -10.65 -4.83 30.35
CA SER A 685 -10.22 -6.19 29.99
C SER A 685 -11.40 -6.91 29.34
N ALA A 686 -11.20 -8.14 28.82
CA ALA A 686 -12.29 -8.93 28.27
C ALA A 686 -13.43 -9.20 29.26
N ALA A 687 -13.17 -9.14 30.57
CA ALA A 687 -14.21 -9.28 31.60
C ALA A 687 -15.24 -8.13 31.59
N ALA A 688 -14.90 -6.98 31.00
CA ALA A 688 -15.84 -5.86 30.84
C ALA A 688 -16.83 -6.07 29.67
N LEU A 689 -16.55 -7.03 28.77
CA LEU A 689 -17.38 -7.33 27.62
C LEU A 689 -18.57 -8.20 28.02
N VAL A 690 -19.74 -7.95 27.40
CA VAL A 690 -20.91 -8.82 27.56
C VAL A 690 -20.62 -10.23 27.05
N THR A 691 -19.91 -10.32 25.93
CA THR A 691 -19.36 -11.58 25.42
C THR A 691 -18.16 -11.32 24.50
N ALA A 692 -17.15 -12.17 24.63
CA ALA A 692 -15.98 -12.25 23.76
C ALA A 692 -16.12 -13.35 22.67
N ASN A 693 -17.29 -14.00 22.59
CA ASN A 693 -17.59 -15.00 21.57
C ASN A 693 -18.16 -14.32 20.31
N PRO A 694 -17.49 -14.44 19.14
CA PRO A 694 -17.92 -13.77 17.92
C PRO A 694 -19.12 -14.43 17.20
N ALA A 695 -19.62 -15.58 17.66
CA ALA A 695 -20.59 -16.40 16.92
C ALA A 695 -21.80 -15.62 16.37
N SER A 696 -22.40 -14.71 17.14
CA SER A 696 -23.54 -13.91 16.67
C SER A 696 -23.17 -12.82 15.66
N ALA A 697 -21.93 -12.33 15.66
CA ALA A 697 -21.44 -11.38 14.65
C ALA A 697 -21.13 -12.07 13.30
N LEU A 698 -20.80 -13.37 13.34
CA LEU A 698 -20.52 -14.18 12.15
C LEU A 698 -21.79 -14.75 11.49
N ALA A 699 -22.96 -14.53 12.09
CA ALA A 699 -24.23 -14.99 11.53
C ALA A 699 -24.50 -14.37 10.14
N PRO A 700 -25.38 -15.01 9.32
CA PRO A 700 -25.86 -14.40 8.08
C PRO A 700 -26.47 -13.03 8.31
N ARG A 701 -26.35 -12.15 7.32
CA ARG A 701 -27.01 -10.83 7.31
C ARG A 701 -28.52 -10.99 7.33
N ALA A 702 -29.20 -9.94 7.79
CA ALA A 702 -30.65 -9.86 7.64
C ALA A 702 -31.03 -9.70 6.15
N ARG A 703 -32.30 -9.96 5.82
CA ARG A 703 -32.80 -9.92 4.42
C ARG A 703 -32.76 -8.55 3.76
N ASP A 704 -32.62 -7.49 4.54
CA ASP A 704 -32.40 -6.11 4.07
C ASP A 704 -30.92 -5.77 3.85
N GLY A 705 -30.02 -6.73 4.12
CA GLY A 705 -28.56 -6.58 4.01
C GLY A 705 -27.90 -6.14 5.32
N SER A 706 -28.65 -5.70 6.33
CA SER A 706 -28.07 -5.17 7.56
C SER A 706 -27.24 -6.22 8.31
N LEU A 707 -26.24 -5.73 9.06
CA LEU A 707 -25.40 -6.56 9.93
C LEU A 707 -26.27 -7.37 10.92
N PRO A 708 -25.85 -8.60 11.26
CA PRO A 708 -26.56 -9.40 12.24
C PRO A 708 -26.57 -8.70 13.61
N ARG A 709 -27.69 -8.80 14.33
CA ARG A 709 -27.79 -8.27 15.70
C ARG A 709 -26.90 -9.09 16.62
N THR A 710 -26.05 -8.41 17.38
CA THR A 710 -25.09 -9.07 18.26
C THR A 710 -24.81 -8.22 19.50
N VAL A 711 -24.46 -8.88 20.61
CA VAL A 711 -23.91 -8.25 21.83
C VAL A 711 -22.40 -8.48 21.96
N PHE A 712 -21.81 -9.19 21.00
CA PHE A 712 -20.35 -9.35 20.89
C PHE A 712 -19.67 -7.99 20.93
N LEU A 713 -18.59 -7.88 21.72
CA LEU A 713 -17.79 -6.66 21.92
C LEU A 713 -18.52 -5.44 22.52
N THR A 714 -19.81 -5.56 22.87
CA THR A 714 -20.45 -4.56 23.73
C THR A 714 -19.90 -4.69 25.15
N ASN A 715 -19.81 -3.56 25.86
CA ASN A 715 -19.25 -3.54 27.21
C ASN A 715 -20.30 -3.14 28.27
N THR A 716 -20.04 -3.54 29.52
CA THR A 716 -20.93 -3.30 30.67
C THR A 716 -20.56 -2.08 31.51
N LYS A 717 -19.40 -1.47 31.23
CA LYS A 717 -18.77 -0.43 32.07
C LYS A 717 -19.16 0.99 31.65
N ASP A 718 -18.98 1.33 30.38
CA ASP A 718 -19.37 2.61 29.80
C ASP A 718 -19.84 2.41 28.35
N LYS A 719 -21.13 2.62 28.11
CA LYS A 719 -21.77 2.45 26.81
C LYS A 719 -21.35 3.51 25.78
N ARG A 720 -20.65 4.56 26.21
CA ARG A 720 -20.09 5.57 25.30
C ARG A 720 -18.82 5.07 24.63
N ILE A 721 -18.10 4.13 25.25
CA ILE A 721 -16.79 3.63 24.80
C ILE A 721 -16.96 2.36 23.96
N GLY A 722 -16.34 2.35 22.78
CA GLY A 722 -16.40 1.26 21.82
C GLY A 722 -17.60 1.31 20.88
N ALA A 723 -17.60 0.39 19.92
CA ALA A 723 -18.66 0.23 18.95
C ALA A 723 -19.94 -0.32 19.59
N ALA A 724 -21.09 0.17 19.15
CA ALA A 724 -22.40 -0.23 19.63
C ALA A 724 -22.74 -1.69 19.30
N MET A 725 -22.15 -2.24 18.22
CA MET A 725 -22.28 -3.63 17.69
C MET A 725 -23.71 -4.13 17.41
N ASN A 726 -24.74 -3.43 17.90
CA ASN A 726 -26.15 -3.72 17.71
C ASN A 726 -26.83 -2.49 17.09
N PRO A 727 -27.04 -2.47 15.75
CA PRO A 727 -27.71 -1.36 15.09
C PRO A 727 -29.21 -1.42 15.42
N GLY A 728 -29.62 -0.84 16.54
CA GLY A 728 -31.03 -0.92 16.97
C GLY A 728 -31.39 -0.29 18.31
N ARG A 729 -30.59 0.62 18.86
CA ARG A 729 -31.02 1.55 19.91
C ARG A 729 -30.67 2.97 19.55
#